data_AF-A0A929TWX7-F1
#
_entry.id   AF-A0A929TWX7-F1
#
_cell.length_a   1.000
_cell.length_b   1.000
_cell.length_c   1.000
_cell.angle_alpha   90.00
_cell.angle_beta   90.00
_cell.angle_gamma   90.00
#
_symmetry.space_group_name_H-M   'P 1'
#
loop_
_entity.id
_entity.type
_entity.pdbx_description
1 polymer ?
#
loop_
_entity_poly.entity_id
_entity_poly.type
_entity_poly.pdbx_seq_one_letter_code
_entity_poly.pdbx_strand_id
1 'polypeptide(L)'
;NHSDVYPQMADFTFYGGIYRNVSLISLPKTRFDIEYYAGSGVAVTSKTDGEDAIIDITAYVKDPLESDMVMVEVRDGDSYEDIGSVFAPARNITKLSLKIDNVHLWNGVKDPFLYGLSIKLIRHNEVLDNVELNHGIREYYVDPDKGFFLNGKSFPLRGVSRHQDRLGKGNALEKLDHFDDLDLITDVGANSVRLAHYQQDDYFYELCDRYGLIVWAEIPFISRMNKDPKAHENAMEQMKELIYQNYNHSSILFWGISNEITIAGDIPGLTENLRELDELVKSIDKTRLTTMAQVSMLPMDSEHNQITDILAYNLYFGWYGGKYTDNEVWFDKFRAMHPNRAVGLSEYGCEGIISWHSSTPVCKDYSEEYQAQYHEHMVKLLDERPEIWCSYVWNMFDFGCDMRDEGGVQGRNNKGLVTIDRKIKKDSFYVYKAYWSDEQFVHIASKRFAIRSDEKINIKIYSNMEKVKLFVNGICLGEKEGEKIFVFENVSLNMGANYIKAVGITEDEEISDRTAFIREEKPFAGYVRPADEEESCVKNWFDDMDTESLDVKKLEFNPEYFSIKDTVEDVVRNDKAGDILVSIINQFGTMKVKKSMLGIMGGMPVEEMSSFFSSEKADSEKVFALINKKLQEIKK
;
A
#
# COMPACT_ATOMS: atom_id res chain seq x y z
N ASN A 1 27.97 -6.93 8.73
CA ASN A 1 27.10 -6.66 7.57
C ASN A 1 26.22 -7.85 7.35
N HIS A 2 24.95 -7.74 7.71
CA HIS A 2 23.92 -8.71 7.36
C HIS A 2 23.36 -8.34 6.00
N SER A 3 24.13 -8.60 4.94
CA SER A 3 23.70 -8.38 3.56
C SER A 3 22.66 -9.41 3.13
N ASP A 4 22.18 -10.25 4.03
CA ASP A 4 21.22 -11.34 3.83
C ASP A 4 19.87 -11.08 4.54
N VAL A 5 19.65 -9.90 5.12
CA VAL A 5 18.39 -9.57 5.82
C VAL A 5 17.62 -8.51 5.06
N TYR A 6 16.35 -8.79 4.74
CA TYR A 6 15.43 -7.82 4.15
C TYR A 6 14.72 -6.97 5.23
N PRO A 7 14.34 -5.71 4.96
CA PRO A 7 14.52 -4.97 3.69
C PRO A 7 15.93 -4.40 3.52
N GLN A 8 16.33 -4.13 2.27
CA GLN A 8 17.65 -3.59 1.92
C GLN A 8 17.59 -2.39 0.97
N MET A 9 16.58 -2.35 0.12
CA MET A 9 16.31 -1.26 -0.82
C MET A 9 14.80 -1.07 -0.86
N ALA A 10 14.31 0.07 -0.37
CA ALA A 10 12.89 0.41 -0.39
C ALA A 10 12.71 1.91 -0.13
N ASP A 11 11.54 2.44 -0.49
CA ASP A 11 11.17 3.85 -0.33
C ASP A 11 10.72 4.21 1.11
N PHE A 12 11.36 3.68 2.14
CA PHE A 12 11.07 4.04 3.54
C PHE A 12 12.30 3.92 4.43
N THR A 13 12.35 4.69 5.51
CA THR A 13 13.49 4.66 6.45
C THR A 13 13.50 3.38 7.28
N PHE A 14 14.66 2.71 7.33
CA PHE A 14 14.87 1.53 8.19
C PHE A 14 15.29 1.97 9.59
N TYR A 15 14.32 2.39 10.40
CA TYR A 15 14.56 2.83 11.78
C TYR A 15 15.14 1.69 12.63
N GLY A 16 16.38 1.87 13.10
CA GLY A 16 17.08 0.91 13.96
C GLY A 16 16.75 1.09 15.44
N GLY A 17 16.67 -0.03 16.18
CA GLY A 17 16.50 -0.04 17.64
C GLY A 17 15.47 -1.06 18.12
N ILE A 18 15.28 -1.11 19.44
CA ILE A 18 14.20 -1.87 20.08
C ILE A 18 12.96 -0.95 20.07
N TYR A 19 12.26 -0.92 18.95
CA TYR A 19 11.16 0.03 18.71
C TYR A 19 9.78 -0.48 19.18
N ARG A 20 9.69 -1.75 19.60
CA ARG A 20 8.52 -2.35 20.26
C ARG A 20 8.87 -2.86 21.66
N ASN A 21 7.84 -3.26 22.40
CA ASN A 21 7.97 -3.71 23.79
C ASN A 21 8.87 -4.94 23.94
N VAL A 22 9.59 -4.98 25.08
CA VAL A 22 10.32 -6.16 25.56
C VAL A 22 9.68 -6.61 26.87
N SER A 23 9.35 -7.89 26.97
CA SER A 23 8.67 -8.47 28.12
C SER A 23 9.50 -9.61 28.73
N LEU A 24 9.46 -9.73 30.06
CA LEU A 24 9.93 -10.92 30.77
C LEU A 24 8.74 -11.83 31.08
N ILE A 25 8.72 -13.02 30.48
CA ILE A 25 7.63 -13.99 30.61
C ILE A 25 8.07 -15.12 31.55
N SER A 26 7.34 -15.35 32.64
CA SER A 26 7.58 -16.44 33.59
C SER A 26 6.49 -17.50 33.45
N LEU A 27 6.87 -18.71 33.05
CA LEU A 27 5.93 -19.79 32.74
C LEU A 27 6.27 -21.06 33.51
N PRO A 28 5.26 -21.91 33.80
CA PRO A 28 5.48 -23.25 34.31
C PRO A 28 6.29 -24.11 33.33
N LYS A 29 6.80 -25.25 33.84
CA LYS A 29 7.51 -26.22 33.01
C LYS A 29 6.63 -26.79 31.89
N THR A 30 5.42 -27.23 32.23
CA THR A 30 4.40 -27.61 31.25
C THR A 30 3.57 -26.37 30.91
N ARG A 31 3.56 -25.98 29.64
CA ARG A 31 2.99 -24.71 29.14
C ARG A 31 2.59 -24.83 27.68
N PHE A 32 1.89 -23.85 27.14
CA PHE A 32 1.76 -23.68 25.70
C PHE A 32 3.11 -23.28 25.08
N ASP A 33 3.38 -23.76 23.86
CA ASP A 33 4.68 -23.56 23.21
C ASP A 33 4.80 -22.18 22.55
N ILE A 34 5.42 -21.25 23.29
CA ILE A 34 5.76 -19.90 22.81
C ILE A 34 7.17 -19.80 22.21
N GLU A 35 7.92 -20.91 22.14
CA GLU A 35 9.29 -20.92 21.61
C GLU A 35 9.32 -21.15 20.09
N TYR A 36 8.24 -21.67 19.52
CA TYR A 36 8.11 -21.91 18.09
C TYR A 36 7.72 -20.61 17.37
N TYR A 37 8.72 -19.94 16.78
CA TYR A 37 8.57 -18.66 16.06
C TYR A 37 7.84 -17.56 16.85
N ALA A 38 7.94 -17.60 18.19
CA ALA A 38 7.25 -16.69 19.11
C ALA A 38 5.72 -16.62 18.91
N GLY A 39 5.10 -17.70 18.40
CA GLY A 39 3.64 -17.80 18.32
C GLY A 39 2.97 -17.99 19.69
N SER A 40 1.64 -17.95 19.72
CA SER A 40 0.86 -18.10 20.96
C SER A 40 0.81 -19.53 21.52
N GLY A 41 1.30 -20.52 20.77
CA GLY A 41 1.14 -21.94 21.09
C GLY A 41 -0.28 -22.48 20.84
N VAL A 42 -1.18 -21.69 20.24
CA VAL A 42 -2.55 -22.08 19.89
C VAL A 42 -2.89 -21.57 18.49
N ALA A 43 -3.47 -22.44 17.66
CA ALA A 43 -4.02 -22.08 16.36
C ALA A 43 -5.53 -22.36 16.33
N VAL A 44 -6.32 -21.37 15.93
CA VAL A 44 -7.78 -21.46 15.85
C VAL A 44 -8.24 -21.26 14.41
N THR A 45 -9.08 -22.18 13.94
CA THR A 45 -9.74 -22.10 12.63
C THR A 45 -11.23 -22.32 12.82
N SER A 46 -12.04 -21.74 11.94
CA SER A 46 -13.48 -21.97 11.96
C SER A 46 -14.07 -22.14 10.57
N LYS A 47 -15.18 -22.86 10.49
CA LYS A 47 -15.95 -23.04 9.25
C LYS A 47 -17.45 -22.98 9.55
N THR A 48 -18.23 -22.41 8.64
CA THR A 48 -19.69 -22.41 8.76
C THR A 48 -20.29 -23.78 8.39
N ASP A 49 -21.38 -24.15 9.06
CA ASP A 49 -22.19 -25.35 8.82
C ASP A 49 -23.68 -24.99 8.91
N GLY A 50 -24.22 -24.46 7.81
CA GLY A 50 -25.58 -23.91 7.80
C GLY A 50 -25.67 -22.61 8.59
N GLU A 51 -26.54 -22.57 9.61
CA GLU A 51 -26.68 -21.44 10.54
C GLU A 51 -25.69 -21.54 11.72
N ASP A 52 -24.94 -22.63 11.80
CA ASP A 52 -24.00 -22.91 12.88
C ASP A 52 -22.55 -22.76 12.40
N ALA A 53 -21.59 -22.92 13.31
CA ALA A 53 -20.18 -22.99 12.97
C ALA A 53 -19.42 -24.02 13.81
N ILE A 54 -18.33 -24.53 13.25
CA ILE A 54 -17.37 -25.38 13.97
C ILE A 54 -16.10 -24.55 14.17
N ILE A 55 -15.65 -24.47 15.42
CA ILE A 55 -14.34 -23.93 15.81
C ILE A 55 -13.41 -25.11 16.08
N ASP A 56 -12.34 -25.22 15.32
CA ASP A 56 -11.26 -26.18 15.52
C ASP A 56 -10.06 -25.48 16.17
N ILE A 57 -9.59 -26.05 17.28
CA ILE A 57 -8.47 -25.53 18.06
C ILE A 57 -7.34 -26.56 18.04
N THR A 58 -6.12 -26.11 17.70
CA THR A 58 -4.89 -26.89 17.86
C THR A 58 -4.01 -26.21 18.90
N ALA A 59 -3.81 -26.86 20.04
CA ALA A 59 -2.90 -26.41 21.09
C ALA A 59 -1.57 -27.19 21.02
N TYR A 60 -0.47 -26.44 21.09
CA TYR A 60 0.90 -26.97 21.11
C TYR A 60 1.42 -26.88 22.54
N VAL A 61 1.66 -28.03 23.17
CA VAL A 61 2.01 -28.11 24.61
C VAL A 61 3.45 -28.59 24.78
N LYS A 62 4.24 -27.85 25.54
CA LYS A 62 5.59 -28.23 25.94
C LYS A 62 5.55 -29.14 27.16
N ASP A 63 6.27 -30.27 27.11
CA ASP A 63 6.44 -31.22 28.22
C ASP A 63 5.13 -31.63 28.95
N PRO A 64 4.07 -32.07 28.23
CA PRO A 64 2.82 -32.51 28.85
C PRO A 64 3.03 -33.76 29.72
N LEU A 65 2.34 -33.81 30.86
CA LEU A 65 2.22 -35.01 31.70
C LEU A 65 0.88 -35.72 31.45
N GLU A 66 0.81 -36.99 31.82
CA GLU A 66 -0.37 -37.84 31.57
C GLU A 66 -1.66 -37.32 32.23
N SER A 67 -1.54 -36.59 33.34
CA SER A 67 -2.66 -35.98 34.06
C SER A 67 -3.14 -34.64 33.50
N ASP A 68 -2.48 -34.12 32.47
CA ASP A 68 -2.74 -32.78 31.94
C ASP A 68 -3.89 -32.80 30.94
N MET A 69 -4.69 -31.74 30.96
CA MET A 69 -5.82 -31.53 30.07
C MET A 69 -5.71 -30.14 29.44
N VAL A 70 -6.11 -30.02 28.18
CA VAL A 70 -6.44 -28.74 27.56
C VAL A 70 -7.95 -28.55 27.64
N MET A 71 -8.38 -27.41 28.16
CA MET A 71 -9.76 -26.96 28.21
C MET A 71 -9.88 -25.69 27.36
N VAL A 72 -10.94 -25.61 26.55
CA VAL A 72 -11.31 -24.40 25.83
C VAL A 72 -12.69 -23.99 26.30
N GLU A 73 -12.83 -22.73 26.73
CA GLU A 73 -14.11 -22.07 27.02
C GLU A 73 -14.33 -20.98 25.97
N VAL A 74 -15.56 -20.85 25.48
CA VAL A 74 -15.93 -19.85 24.47
C VAL A 74 -17.01 -18.93 25.02
N ARG A 75 -16.83 -17.62 24.86
CA ARG A 75 -17.77 -16.56 25.26
C ARG A 75 -18.31 -15.83 24.05
N ASP A 76 -19.58 -15.46 24.14
CA ASP A 76 -20.30 -14.68 23.15
C ASP A 76 -20.00 -13.18 23.36
N GLY A 77 -19.09 -12.62 22.55
CA GLY A 77 -18.63 -11.24 22.72
C GLY A 77 -17.99 -11.00 24.09
N ASP A 78 -18.34 -9.86 24.70
CA ASP A 78 -17.89 -9.48 26.04
C ASP A 78 -18.71 -10.12 27.18
N SER A 79 -19.54 -11.13 26.89
CA SER A 79 -20.29 -11.85 27.92
C SER A 79 -19.37 -12.46 28.98
N TYR A 80 -19.81 -12.46 30.24
CA TYR A 80 -19.13 -13.17 31.32
C TYR A 80 -19.48 -14.66 31.37
N GLU A 81 -20.50 -15.11 30.64
CA GLU A 81 -20.95 -16.50 30.61
C GLU A 81 -20.37 -17.23 29.39
N ASP A 82 -19.79 -18.40 29.64
CA ASP A 82 -19.31 -19.28 28.57
C ASP A 82 -20.50 -19.98 27.90
N ILE A 83 -20.55 -19.92 26.57
CA ILE A 83 -21.59 -20.56 25.75
C ILE A 83 -21.24 -22.01 25.39
N GLY A 84 -20.00 -22.42 25.62
CA GLY A 84 -19.55 -23.79 25.38
C GLY A 84 -18.16 -24.05 25.95
N SER A 85 -17.89 -25.33 26.22
CA SER A 85 -16.57 -25.79 26.63
C SER A 85 -16.22 -27.15 26.02
N VAL A 86 -14.94 -27.38 25.77
CA VAL A 86 -14.42 -28.66 25.27
C VAL A 86 -13.10 -29.01 25.95
N PHE A 87 -12.89 -30.31 26.19
CA PHE A 87 -11.73 -30.83 26.91
C PHE A 87 -11.05 -31.92 26.10
N ALA A 88 -9.72 -31.98 26.18
CA ALA A 88 -8.93 -33.08 25.65
C ALA A 88 -7.69 -33.35 26.52
N PRO A 89 -7.25 -34.62 26.66
CA PRO A 89 -5.96 -34.92 27.26
C PRO A 89 -4.82 -34.19 26.55
N ALA A 90 -3.97 -33.51 27.31
CA ALA A 90 -2.88 -32.73 26.75
C ALA A 90 -1.81 -33.66 26.17
N ARG A 91 -1.42 -33.36 24.94
CA ARG A 91 -0.30 -33.95 24.19
C ARG A 91 0.51 -32.81 23.58
N ASN A 92 1.68 -33.13 23.02
CA ASN A 92 2.49 -32.13 22.31
C ASN A 92 1.68 -31.37 21.25
N ILE A 93 0.75 -32.07 20.58
CA ILE A 93 -0.26 -31.48 19.71
C ILE A 93 -1.61 -32.00 20.16
N THR A 94 -2.45 -31.10 20.67
CA THR A 94 -3.80 -31.41 21.16
C THR A 94 -4.82 -30.73 20.26
N LYS A 95 -5.75 -31.52 19.70
CA LYS A 95 -6.81 -31.00 18.82
C LYS A 95 -8.15 -31.08 19.53
N LEU A 96 -8.90 -29.98 19.49
CA LEU A 96 -10.24 -29.85 20.03
C LEU A 96 -11.15 -29.25 18.97
N SER A 97 -12.45 -29.53 19.08
CA SER A 97 -13.46 -29.00 18.17
C SER A 97 -14.73 -28.71 18.97
N LEU A 98 -15.31 -27.53 18.75
CA LEU A 98 -16.55 -27.10 19.41
C LEU A 98 -17.51 -26.55 18.35
N LYS A 99 -18.78 -26.96 18.43
CA LYS A 99 -19.84 -26.41 17.60
C LYS A 99 -20.49 -25.22 18.31
N ILE A 100 -20.69 -24.13 17.58
CA ILE A 100 -21.44 -22.95 17.98
C ILE A 100 -22.75 -22.94 17.19
N ASP A 101 -23.88 -23.05 17.89
CA ASP A 101 -25.19 -22.98 17.26
C ASP A 101 -25.58 -21.52 17.01
N ASN A 102 -26.27 -21.24 15.89
CA ASN A 102 -26.70 -19.89 15.49
C ASN A 102 -25.57 -18.86 15.52
N VAL A 103 -24.52 -19.09 14.72
CA VAL A 103 -23.30 -18.31 14.76
C VAL A 103 -23.54 -16.83 14.43
N HIS A 104 -22.92 -15.95 15.22
CA HIS A 104 -22.77 -14.54 14.89
C HIS A 104 -21.48 -14.37 14.08
N LEU A 105 -21.63 -14.14 12.78
CA LEU A 105 -20.50 -14.01 11.87
C LEU A 105 -19.75 -12.69 12.09
N TRP A 106 -18.41 -12.75 12.05
CA TRP A 106 -17.59 -11.57 11.82
C TRP A 106 -17.81 -11.10 10.39
N ASN A 107 -18.36 -9.90 10.23
CA ASN A 107 -18.86 -9.40 8.95
C ASN A 107 -18.21 -8.07 8.55
N GLY A 108 -16.92 -7.94 8.82
CA GLY A 108 -16.11 -6.76 8.53
C GLY A 108 -16.62 -5.52 9.29
N VAL A 109 -16.39 -4.34 8.74
CA VAL A 109 -16.77 -3.05 9.38
C VAL A 109 -18.26 -2.91 9.69
N LYS A 110 -19.12 -3.76 9.10
CA LYS A 110 -20.58 -3.73 9.35
C LYS A 110 -20.94 -4.35 10.70
N ASP A 111 -20.23 -5.39 11.09
CA ASP A 111 -20.50 -6.16 12.31
C ASP A 111 -19.27 -7.02 12.66
N PRO A 112 -18.25 -6.44 13.31
CA PRO A 112 -16.98 -7.10 13.59
C PRO A 112 -17.05 -7.99 14.83
N PHE A 113 -18.03 -8.90 14.87
CA PHE A 113 -18.26 -9.74 16.03
C PHE A 113 -17.11 -10.71 16.32
N LEU A 114 -16.68 -10.77 17.58
CA LEU A 114 -15.58 -11.62 18.04
C LEU A 114 -16.04 -12.47 19.23
N TYR A 115 -15.78 -13.77 19.16
CA TYR A 115 -15.88 -14.66 20.30
C TYR A 115 -14.62 -14.58 21.15
N GLY A 116 -14.77 -14.58 22.48
CA GLY A 116 -13.65 -14.70 23.42
C GLY A 116 -13.33 -16.17 23.68
N LEU A 117 -12.09 -16.59 23.47
CA LEU A 117 -11.64 -17.97 23.71
C LEU A 117 -10.61 -17.99 24.85
N SER A 118 -10.88 -18.79 25.87
CA SER A 118 -9.98 -19.05 26.99
C SER A 118 -9.46 -20.49 26.89
N ILE A 119 -8.19 -20.64 26.51
CA ILE A 119 -7.52 -21.94 26.31
C ILE A 119 -6.61 -22.21 27.51
N LYS A 120 -7.05 -23.10 28.40
CA LYS A 120 -6.42 -23.40 29.67
C LYS A 120 -5.72 -24.75 29.65
N LEU A 121 -4.49 -24.78 30.11
CA LEU A 121 -3.79 -26.02 30.45
C LEU A 121 -4.03 -26.32 31.93
N ILE A 122 -4.63 -27.48 32.23
CA ILE A 122 -5.09 -27.85 33.56
C ILE A 122 -4.38 -29.12 34.02
N ARG A 123 -3.98 -29.14 35.29
CA ARG A 123 -3.55 -30.36 35.99
C ARG A 123 -4.32 -30.50 37.29
N HIS A 124 -5.03 -31.61 37.44
CA HIS A 124 -5.90 -31.87 38.59
C HIS A 124 -6.92 -30.73 38.81
N ASN A 125 -6.74 -29.91 39.86
CA ASN A 125 -7.64 -28.81 40.21
C ASN A 125 -6.99 -27.43 40.00
N GLU A 126 -5.93 -27.35 39.19
CA GLU A 126 -5.13 -26.13 38.98
C GLU A 126 -4.97 -25.82 37.49
N VAL A 127 -5.16 -24.54 37.13
CA VAL A 127 -4.78 -24.01 35.82
C VAL A 127 -3.28 -23.72 35.87
N LEU A 128 -2.50 -24.39 35.03
CA LEU A 128 -1.06 -24.19 34.93
C LEU A 128 -0.71 -22.99 34.05
N ASP A 129 -1.37 -22.89 32.90
CA ASP A 129 -1.10 -21.91 31.87
C ASP A 129 -2.40 -21.55 31.12
N ASN A 130 -2.44 -20.37 30.50
CA ASN A 130 -3.64 -19.84 29.86
C ASN A 130 -3.30 -18.94 28.67
N VAL A 131 -4.00 -19.16 27.56
CA VAL A 131 -3.99 -18.28 26.39
C VAL A 131 -5.40 -17.75 26.18
N GLU A 132 -5.55 -16.43 26.16
CA GLU A 132 -6.79 -15.76 25.78
C GLU A 132 -6.62 -15.21 24.36
N LEU A 133 -7.61 -15.43 23.50
CA LEU A 133 -7.64 -14.83 22.16
C LEU A 133 -9.07 -14.52 21.73
N ASN A 134 -9.21 -13.58 20.80
CA ASN A 134 -10.48 -13.28 20.15
C ASN A 134 -10.54 -13.97 18.80
N HIS A 135 -11.71 -14.50 18.42
CA HIS A 135 -11.89 -15.19 17.14
C HIS A 135 -13.20 -14.78 16.47
N GLY A 136 -13.09 -14.26 15.25
CA GLY A 136 -14.19 -13.93 14.37
C GLY A 136 -14.45 -15.05 13.37
N ILE A 137 -15.68 -15.53 13.31
CA ILE A 137 -16.06 -16.60 12.39
C ILE A 137 -16.56 -15.99 11.09
N ARG A 138 -15.86 -16.30 9.98
CA ARG A 138 -16.16 -15.75 8.65
C ARG A 138 -15.69 -16.68 7.54
N GLU A 139 -16.38 -16.61 6.41
CA GLU A 139 -15.94 -17.19 5.14
C GLU A 139 -15.79 -16.10 4.09
N TYR A 140 -14.89 -16.31 3.14
CA TYR A 140 -14.65 -15.35 2.07
C TYR A 140 -14.14 -16.05 0.82
N TYR A 141 -14.26 -15.36 -0.32
CA TYR A 141 -13.62 -15.76 -1.57
C TYR A 141 -13.45 -14.55 -2.47
N VAL A 142 -12.60 -14.69 -3.49
CA VAL A 142 -12.43 -13.69 -4.54
C VAL A 142 -12.87 -14.31 -5.87
N ASP A 143 -13.85 -13.66 -6.51
CA ASP A 143 -14.35 -14.01 -7.83
C ASP A 143 -13.65 -13.11 -8.87
N PRO A 144 -12.99 -13.67 -9.90
CA PRO A 144 -12.30 -12.88 -10.93
C PRO A 144 -13.17 -11.86 -11.66
N ASP A 145 -14.47 -12.08 -11.76
CA ASP A 145 -15.41 -11.23 -12.49
C ASP A 145 -16.21 -10.29 -11.58
N LYS A 146 -16.30 -10.60 -10.29
CA LYS A 146 -17.18 -9.90 -9.33
C LYS A 146 -16.47 -9.35 -8.10
N GLY A 147 -15.17 -9.59 -7.97
CA GLY A 147 -14.34 -9.08 -6.88
C GLY A 147 -14.48 -9.88 -5.60
N PHE A 148 -14.34 -9.22 -4.46
CA PHE A 148 -14.28 -9.86 -3.15
C PHE A 148 -15.67 -10.08 -2.53
N PHE A 149 -15.83 -11.22 -1.85
CA PHE A 149 -17.02 -11.60 -1.11
C PHE A 149 -16.69 -11.96 0.34
N LEU A 150 -17.49 -11.45 1.27
CA LEU A 150 -17.48 -11.82 2.69
C LEU A 150 -18.82 -12.46 3.05
N ASN A 151 -18.81 -13.65 3.65
CA ASN A 151 -20.00 -14.38 4.07
C ASN A 151 -21.07 -14.48 2.96
N GLY A 152 -20.62 -14.75 1.73
CA GLY A 152 -21.48 -14.89 0.54
C GLY A 152 -22.04 -13.59 -0.03
N LYS A 153 -21.68 -12.42 0.52
CA LYS A 153 -22.13 -11.11 0.04
C LYS A 153 -20.97 -10.34 -0.58
N SER A 154 -21.24 -9.63 -1.69
CA SER A 154 -20.25 -8.75 -2.32
C SER A 154 -19.81 -7.69 -1.31
N PHE A 155 -18.49 -7.53 -1.17
CA PHE A 155 -17.88 -6.62 -0.21
C PHE A 155 -16.61 -6.00 -0.83
N PRO A 156 -16.73 -5.10 -1.84
CA PRO A 156 -15.56 -4.57 -2.53
C PRO A 156 -14.55 -3.96 -1.54
N LEU A 157 -13.29 -4.41 -1.60
CA LEU A 157 -12.25 -3.92 -0.68
C LEU A 157 -11.74 -2.57 -1.17
N ARG A 158 -12.07 -1.52 -0.42
CA ARG A 158 -11.71 -0.13 -0.69
C ARG A 158 -11.00 0.40 0.54
N GLY A 159 -9.70 0.59 0.40
CA GLY A 159 -8.82 0.74 1.54
C GLY A 159 -7.62 1.64 1.29
N VAL A 160 -6.75 1.65 2.29
CA VAL A 160 -5.53 2.45 2.32
C VAL A 160 -4.36 1.57 2.75
N SER A 161 -3.16 1.92 2.34
CA SER A 161 -1.94 1.36 2.94
C SER A 161 -1.52 2.19 4.15
N ARG A 162 -0.79 1.59 5.09
CA ARG A 162 -0.31 2.28 6.31
C ARG A 162 1.11 1.87 6.66
N HIS A 163 2.03 2.84 6.79
CA HIS A 163 3.35 2.63 7.40
C HIS A 163 3.31 2.82 8.93
N GLN A 164 4.23 2.16 9.66
CA GLN A 164 4.24 2.16 11.13
C GLN A 164 5.05 3.30 11.77
N ASP A 165 5.16 4.45 11.11
CA ASP A 165 5.91 5.59 11.60
C ASP A 165 5.05 6.83 11.85
N ARG A 166 5.59 7.75 12.67
CA ARG A 166 4.96 9.02 13.01
C ARG A 166 6.02 10.09 13.24
N LEU A 167 5.66 11.34 12.95
CA LEU A 167 6.56 12.49 13.08
C LEU A 167 7.17 12.57 14.49
N GLY A 168 8.49 12.69 14.57
CA GLY A 168 9.22 12.81 15.84
C GLY A 168 9.36 11.52 16.64
N LYS A 169 8.69 10.43 16.24
CA LYS A 169 8.78 9.11 16.89
C LYS A 169 9.51 8.07 16.04
N GLY A 170 9.64 8.27 14.73
CA GLY A 170 10.03 7.18 13.83
C GLY A 170 9.00 6.06 13.97
N ASN A 171 9.45 4.81 14.10
CA ASN A 171 8.60 3.65 14.35
C ASN A 171 8.42 3.27 15.83
N ALA A 172 8.89 4.07 16.79
CA ALA A 172 8.71 3.83 18.22
C ALA A 172 7.32 4.30 18.68
N LEU A 173 6.28 3.62 18.21
CA LEU A 173 4.89 3.97 18.45
C LEU A 173 4.34 3.40 19.76
N GLU A 174 3.43 4.14 20.37
CA GLU A 174 2.63 3.71 21.52
C GLU A 174 1.26 3.19 21.06
N LYS A 175 0.54 2.48 21.94
CA LYS A 175 -0.82 2.00 21.65
C LYS A 175 -1.78 3.10 21.20
N LEU A 176 -1.66 4.30 21.78
CA LEU A 176 -2.50 5.43 21.38
C LEU A 176 -2.19 5.88 19.94
N ASP A 177 -0.94 5.82 19.49
CA ASP A 177 -0.61 6.16 18.10
C ASP A 177 -1.24 5.17 17.11
N HIS A 178 -1.26 3.88 17.47
CA HIS A 178 -1.95 2.85 16.69
C HIS A 178 -3.46 3.07 16.64
N PHE A 179 -4.07 3.44 17.78
CA PHE A 179 -5.49 3.74 17.84
C PHE A 179 -5.86 5.00 17.05
N ASP A 180 -5.09 6.07 17.17
CA ASP A 180 -5.27 7.30 16.39
C ASP A 180 -5.20 7.02 14.87
N ASP A 181 -4.28 6.15 14.44
CA ASP A 181 -4.17 5.76 13.03
C ASP A 181 -5.42 4.98 12.60
N LEU A 182 -5.92 4.05 13.42
CA LEU A 182 -7.16 3.31 13.16
C LEU A 182 -8.38 4.24 13.10
N ASP A 183 -8.50 5.20 14.02
CA ASP A 183 -9.59 6.17 14.06
C ASP A 183 -9.65 6.96 12.76
N LEU A 184 -8.50 7.42 12.25
CA LEU A 184 -8.44 8.12 10.96
C LEU A 184 -8.77 7.22 9.76
N ILE A 185 -8.37 5.94 9.80
CA ILE A 185 -8.67 4.97 8.73
C ILE A 185 -10.16 4.62 8.70
N THR A 186 -10.79 4.48 9.86
CA THR A 186 -12.23 4.20 9.96
C THR A 186 -13.05 5.47 9.65
N ASP A 187 -12.58 6.65 10.03
CA ASP A 187 -13.20 7.94 9.72
C ASP A 187 -13.23 8.26 8.21
N VAL A 188 -12.19 7.89 7.46
CA VAL A 188 -12.23 7.99 5.99
C VAL A 188 -13.20 6.98 5.35
N GLY A 189 -13.66 5.99 6.11
CA GLY A 189 -14.59 4.93 5.65
C GLY A 189 -13.91 3.71 5.03
N ALA A 190 -12.58 3.56 5.17
CA ALA A 190 -11.90 2.41 4.61
C ALA A 190 -12.37 1.11 5.28
N ASN A 191 -12.63 0.07 4.48
CA ASN A 191 -13.02 -1.26 4.98
C ASN A 191 -11.88 -2.28 4.97
N SER A 192 -10.72 -1.89 4.46
CA SER A 192 -9.55 -2.74 4.31
C SER A 192 -8.27 -1.93 4.48
N VAL A 193 -7.22 -2.56 4.99
CA VAL A 193 -5.87 -1.98 5.11
C VAL A 193 -4.81 -2.93 4.59
N ARG A 194 -3.88 -2.37 3.79
CA ARG A 194 -2.64 -3.06 3.42
C ARG A 194 -1.54 -2.61 4.37
N LEU A 195 -1.08 -3.54 5.20
CA LEU A 195 -0.03 -3.30 6.19
C LEU A 195 1.35 -3.53 5.57
N ALA A 196 1.65 -2.67 4.59
CA ALA A 196 2.91 -2.60 3.89
C ALA A 196 4.05 -2.10 4.81
N HIS A 197 5.31 -2.48 4.62
CA HIS A 197 5.84 -3.56 3.78
C HIS A 197 6.44 -4.67 4.65
N TYR A 198 5.86 -4.91 5.82
CA TYR A 198 6.43 -5.74 6.86
C TYR A 198 5.38 -6.03 7.92
N GLN A 199 5.64 -7.04 8.75
CA GLN A 199 4.83 -7.32 9.93
C GLN A 199 4.69 -6.09 10.83
N GLN A 200 3.44 -5.70 11.13
CA GLN A 200 3.13 -4.58 12.01
C GLN A 200 2.93 -5.02 13.46
N ASP A 201 2.57 -4.09 14.33
CA ASP A 201 2.38 -4.37 15.75
C ASP A 201 1.11 -5.23 15.94
N ASP A 202 1.21 -6.26 16.78
CA ASP A 202 0.10 -7.17 17.14
C ASP A 202 -1.15 -6.39 17.58
N TYR A 203 -0.95 -5.30 18.33
CA TYR A 203 -2.06 -4.45 18.77
C TYR A 203 -2.80 -3.79 17.60
N PHE A 204 -2.12 -3.46 16.49
CA PHE A 204 -2.80 -2.91 15.32
C PHE A 204 -3.62 -3.98 14.58
N TYR A 205 -3.16 -5.23 14.52
CA TYR A 205 -3.96 -6.34 14.00
C TYR A 205 -5.17 -6.64 14.89
N GLU A 206 -5.00 -6.61 16.22
CA GLU A 206 -6.10 -6.71 17.18
C GLU A 206 -7.15 -5.60 16.98
N LEU A 207 -6.69 -4.36 16.72
CA LEU A 207 -7.58 -3.26 16.37
C LEU A 207 -8.32 -3.53 15.04
N CYS A 208 -7.65 -4.11 14.04
CA CYS A 208 -8.30 -4.48 12.77
C CYS A 208 -9.39 -5.55 12.98
N ASP A 209 -9.15 -6.55 13.82
CA ASP A 209 -10.16 -7.56 14.18
C ASP A 209 -11.39 -6.91 14.82
N ARG A 210 -11.16 -6.05 15.82
CA ARG A 210 -12.22 -5.41 16.62
C ARG A 210 -13.05 -4.39 15.83
N TYR A 211 -12.44 -3.73 14.85
CA TYR A 211 -13.11 -2.69 14.03
C TYR A 211 -13.52 -3.20 12.65
N GLY A 212 -13.26 -4.46 12.33
CA GLY A 212 -13.78 -5.08 11.12
C GLY A 212 -12.99 -4.77 9.84
N LEU A 213 -11.76 -4.26 9.97
CA LEU A 213 -10.92 -4.01 8.81
C LEU A 213 -10.40 -5.33 8.26
N ILE A 214 -10.48 -5.51 6.95
CA ILE A 214 -9.83 -6.62 6.26
C ILE A 214 -8.36 -6.29 6.05
N VAL A 215 -7.46 -7.24 6.28
CA VAL A 215 -6.02 -7.00 6.30
C VAL A 215 -5.31 -7.83 5.24
N TRP A 216 -4.48 -7.14 4.45
CA TRP A 216 -3.34 -7.71 3.74
C TRP A 216 -2.09 -7.44 4.57
N ALA A 217 -1.48 -8.51 5.11
CA ALA A 217 -0.20 -8.47 5.80
C ALA A 217 0.92 -9.05 4.92
N GLU A 218 2.13 -8.49 4.95
CA GLU A 218 3.22 -8.89 4.05
C GLU A 218 4.60 -8.88 4.72
N ILE A 219 5.54 -9.57 4.09
CA ILE A 219 6.97 -9.55 4.44
C ILE A 219 7.73 -8.49 3.62
N PRO A 220 8.89 -8.01 4.08
CA PRO A 220 9.70 -7.02 3.37
C PRO A 220 10.52 -7.59 2.21
N PHE A 221 10.03 -8.60 1.49
CA PHE A 221 10.66 -9.07 0.27
C PHE A 221 10.33 -8.10 -0.89
N ILE A 222 11.13 -7.04 -0.98
CA ILE A 222 10.78 -5.82 -1.71
C ILE A 222 11.86 -5.37 -2.69
N SER A 223 11.44 -4.76 -3.81
CA SER A 223 12.26 -4.03 -4.81
C SER A 223 13.27 -4.85 -5.60
N ARG A 224 14.19 -5.54 -4.93
CA ARG A 224 15.25 -6.31 -5.57
C ARG A 224 15.54 -7.57 -4.78
N MET A 225 15.53 -8.70 -5.48
CA MET A 225 16.04 -9.93 -4.89
C MET A 225 17.56 -9.88 -4.75
N ASN A 226 18.01 -10.15 -3.53
CA ASN A 226 19.38 -10.44 -3.18
C ASN A 226 19.76 -11.86 -3.63
N LYS A 227 20.95 -12.00 -4.22
CA LYS A 227 21.44 -13.25 -4.80
C LYS A 227 22.01 -14.23 -3.77
N ASP A 228 22.28 -13.77 -2.55
CA ASP A 228 22.72 -14.65 -1.46
C ASP A 228 21.58 -15.60 -1.08
N PRO A 229 21.75 -16.94 -1.15
CA PRO A 229 20.73 -17.90 -0.73
C PRO A 229 20.22 -17.68 0.70
N LYS A 230 21.06 -17.14 1.60
CA LYS A 230 20.63 -16.79 2.97
C LYS A 230 19.58 -15.70 3.00
N ALA A 231 19.53 -14.82 2.01
CA ALA A 231 18.47 -13.82 1.90
C ALA A 231 17.11 -14.47 1.63
N HIS A 232 17.08 -15.55 0.86
CA HIS A 232 15.86 -16.34 0.68
C HIS A 232 15.46 -17.07 1.96
N GLU A 233 16.42 -17.66 2.68
CA GLU A 233 16.18 -18.23 4.01
C GLU A 233 15.57 -17.19 4.97
N ASN A 234 16.07 -15.95 4.95
CA ASN A 234 15.51 -14.86 5.74
C ASN A 234 14.07 -14.50 5.34
N ALA A 235 13.76 -14.42 4.03
CA ALA A 235 12.39 -14.17 3.57
C ALA A 235 11.43 -15.29 4.01
N MET A 236 11.87 -16.55 3.91
CA MET A 236 11.10 -17.73 4.35
C MET A 236 10.90 -17.75 5.88
N GLU A 237 11.90 -17.34 6.65
CA GLU A 237 11.81 -17.21 8.10
C GLU A 237 10.85 -16.11 8.53
N GLN A 238 10.97 -14.90 7.94
CA GLN A 238 10.04 -13.80 8.19
C GLN A 238 8.59 -14.17 7.81
N MET A 239 8.38 -14.95 6.75
CA MET A 239 7.05 -15.44 6.39
C MET A 239 6.48 -16.41 7.42
N LYS A 240 7.32 -17.33 7.94
CA LYS A 240 6.90 -18.22 9.02
C LYS A 240 6.53 -17.44 10.27
N GLU A 241 7.36 -16.49 10.69
CA GLU A 241 7.09 -15.63 11.84
C GLU A 241 5.80 -14.85 11.66
N LEU A 242 5.62 -14.21 10.49
CA LEU A 242 4.39 -13.48 10.16
C LEU A 242 3.16 -14.37 10.30
N ILE A 243 3.15 -15.57 9.71
CA ILE A 243 1.98 -16.46 9.76
C ILE A 243 1.77 -17.00 11.18
N TYR A 244 2.80 -17.53 11.85
CA TYR A 244 2.63 -18.18 13.15
C TYR A 244 2.24 -17.19 14.26
N GLN A 245 2.73 -15.97 14.21
CA GLN A 245 2.40 -14.95 15.22
C GLN A 245 1.00 -14.37 14.97
N ASN A 246 0.57 -14.27 13.70
CA ASN A 246 -0.66 -13.56 13.33
C ASN A 246 -1.79 -14.50 12.86
N TYR A 247 -1.62 -15.83 13.00
CA TYR A 247 -2.55 -16.84 12.49
C TYR A 247 -3.99 -16.66 12.98
N ASN A 248 -4.14 -16.21 14.23
CA ASN A 248 -5.45 -16.11 14.89
C ASN A 248 -6.18 -14.79 14.58
N HIS A 249 -5.54 -13.82 13.91
CA HIS A 249 -6.21 -12.58 13.53
C HIS A 249 -7.26 -12.83 12.45
N SER A 250 -8.51 -12.52 12.79
CA SER A 250 -9.67 -12.79 11.95
C SER A 250 -9.74 -11.84 10.74
N SER A 251 -9.24 -10.61 10.92
CA SER A 251 -9.08 -9.57 9.90
C SER A 251 -8.11 -9.94 8.79
N ILE A 252 -7.05 -10.71 9.07
CA ILE A 252 -6.09 -11.07 8.03
C ILE A 252 -6.74 -12.08 7.11
N LEU A 253 -6.81 -11.74 5.82
CA LEU A 253 -7.30 -12.63 4.76
C LEU A 253 -6.28 -12.84 3.65
N PHE A 254 -5.19 -12.06 3.62
CA PHE A 254 -4.19 -12.12 2.55
C PHE A 254 -2.77 -12.06 3.09
N TRP A 255 -1.93 -12.99 2.63
CA TRP A 255 -0.50 -13.02 2.88
C TRP A 255 0.26 -12.53 1.64
N GLY A 256 0.89 -11.37 1.75
CA GLY A 256 1.72 -10.79 0.71
C GLY A 256 3.13 -11.37 0.71
N ILE A 257 3.52 -12.02 -0.39
CA ILE A 257 4.84 -12.67 -0.48
C ILE A 257 5.94 -11.72 -0.98
N SER A 258 5.59 -10.65 -1.70
CA SER A 258 6.56 -9.66 -2.20
C SER A 258 5.89 -8.35 -2.65
N ASN A 259 6.73 -7.31 -2.78
CA ASN A 259 6.35 -6.01 -3.35
C ASN A 259 7.38 -5.52 -4.37
N GLU A 260 6.94 -5.16 -5.58
CA GLU A 260 7.76 -4.57 -6.64
C GLU A 260 9.11 -5.27 -6.87
N ILE A 261 9.18 -6.59 -6.67
CA ILE A 261 10.46 -7.30 -6.53
C ILE A 261 11.33 -7.31 -7.81
N THR A 262 10.73 -6.91 -8.93
CA THR A 262 11.39 -6.75 -10.23
C THR A 262 11.75 -5.29 -10.55
N ILE A 263 11.75 -4.37 -9.57
CA ILE A 263 12.11 -2.95 -9.79
C ILE A 263 13.53 -2.85 -10.38
N ALA A 264 14.43 -3.69 -9.89
CA ALA A 264 15.82 -3.75 -10.34
C ALA A 264 16.06 -4.73 -11.51
N GLY A 265 14.98 -5.15 -12.17
CA GLY A 265 14.97 -6.20 -13.17
C GLY A 265 14.80 -7.59 -12.59
N ASP A 266 14.33 -8.50 -13.44
CA ASP A 266 14.21 -9.91 -13.13
C ASP A 266 15.59 -10.60 -13.15
N ILE A 267 15.81 -11.53 -12.21
CA ILE A 267 17.08 -12.25 -12.08
C ILE A 267 16.83 -13.75 -11.91
N PRO A 268 17.74 -14.62 -12.41
CA PRO A 268 17.59 -16.06 -12.28
C PRO A 268 17.36 -16.50 -10.83
N GLY A 269 16.36 -17.38 -10.63
CA GLY A 269 15.97 -17.89 -9.31
C GLY A 269 14.81 -17.12 -8.65
N LEU A 270 14.48 -15.91 -9.10
CA LEU A 270 13.39 -15.12 -8.50
C LEU A 270 12.03 -15.82 -8.57
N THR A 271 11.65 -16.34 -9.74
CA THR A 271 10.40 -17.08 -9.91
C THR A 271 10.31 -18.30 -8.97
N GLU A 272 11.42 -19.01 -8.78
CA GLU A 272 11.46 -20.19 -7.90
C GLU A 272 11.33 -19.77 -6.44
N ASN A 273 12.06 -18.75 -6.00
CA ASN A 273 11.94 -18.22 -4.64
C ASN A 273 10.50 -17.75 -4.33
N LEU A 274 9.84 -17.11 -5.29
CA LEU A 274 8.44 -16.70 -5.16
C LEU A 274 7.49 -17.90 -5.05
N ARG A 275 7.72 -18.97 -5.83
CA ARG A 275 6.94 -20.22 -5.72
C ARG A 275 7.16 -20.91 -4.39
N GLU A 276 8.41 -21.01 -3.92
CA GLU A 276 8.71 -21.60 -2.63
C GLU A 276 8.05 -20.84 -1.48
N LEU A 277 7.98 -19.49 -1.55
CA LEU A 277 7.24 -18.67 -0.59
C LEU A 277 5.72 -18.93 -0.66
N ASP A 278 5.14 -19.01 -1.85
CA ASP A 278 3.72 -19.33 -2.04
C ASP A 278 3.37 -20.72 -1.48
N GLU A 279 4.18 -21.73 -1.81
CA GLU A 279 4.05 -23.09 -1.30
C GLU A 279 4.21 -23.16 0.22
N LEU A 280 5.16 -22.40 0.78
CA LEU A 280 5.35 -22.29 2.22
C LEU A 280 4.08 -21.78 2.91
N VAL A 281 3.51 -20.67 2.43
CA VAL A 281 2.27 -20.12 3.00
C VAL A 281 1.19 -21.20 2.98
N LYS A 282 0.95 -21.83 1.83
CA LYS A 282 -0.08 -22.88 1.65
C LYS A 282 0.17 -24.15 2.48
N SER A 283 1.42 -24.40 2.85
CA SER A 283 1.78 -25.52 3.73
C SER A 283 1.43 -25.26 5.19
N ILE A 284 1.41 -23.99 5.62
CA ILE A 284 1.14 -23.55 7.00
C ILE A 284 -0.33 -23.16 7.15
N ASP A 285 -0.83 -22.27 6.29
CA ASP A 285 -2.18 -21.72 6.35
C ASP A 285 -2.95 -21.99 5.06
N LYS A 286 -3.92 -22.91 5.14
CA LYS A 286 -4.81 -23.28 4.04
C LYS A 286 -6.12 -22.50 4.04
N THR A 287 -6.30 -21.63 5.02
CA THR A 287 -7.53 -20.85 5.21
C THR A 287 -7.44 -19.47 4.57
N ARG A 288 -6.23 -19.06 4.16
CA ARG A 288 -5.97 -17.74 3.59
C ARG A 288 -5.35 -17.78 2.21
N LEU A 289 -5.56 -16.71 1.43
CA LEU A 289 -5.05 -16.57 0.08
C LEU A 289 -3.68 -15.87 0.07
N THR A 290 -2.80 -16.29 -0.83
CA THR A 290 -1.56 -15.58 -1.11
C THR A 290 -1.77 -14.46 -2.14
N THR A 291 -0.98 -13.39 -2.02
CA THR A 291 -0.93 -12.32 -3.01
C THR A 291 0.46 -11.69 -3.12
N MET A 292 0.65 -10.83 -4.11
CA MET A 292 1.84 -9.98 -4.24
C MET A 292 1.51 -8.70 -5.01
N ALA A 293 2.29 -7.65 -4.73
CA ALA A 293 2.17 -6.35 -5.36
C ALA A 293 3.21 -6.22 -6.49
N GLN A 294 2.76 -6.17 -7.73
CA GLN A 294 3.62 -6.05 -8.91
C GLN A 294 3.96 -4.59 -9.20
N VAL A 295 5.19 -4.31 -9.62
CA VAL A 295 5.58 -2.99 -10.12
C VAL A 295 4.87 -2.67 -11.44
N SER A 296 4.52 -1.39 -11.67
CA SER A 296 3.79 -0.93 -12.86
C SER A 296 4.37 -1.37 -14.21
N MET A 297 5.69 -1.59 -14.27
CA MET A 297 6.41 -1.94 -15.51
C MET A 297 6.53 -3.44 -15.76
N LEU A 298 6.09 -4.29 -14.83
CA LEU A 298 6.07 -5.73 -15.07
C LEU A 298 5.09 -6.04 -16.21
N PRO A 299 5.48 -6.83 -17.22
CA PRO A 299 4.57 -7.22 -18.29
C PRO A 299 3.33 -7.95 -17.75
N MET A 300 2.16 -7.62 -18.29
CA MET A 300 0.89 -8.25 -17.89
C MET A 300 0.89 -9.77 -18.13
N ASP A 301 1.65 -10.27 -19.10
CA ASP A 301 1.82 -11.69 -19.42
C ASP A 301 2.99 -12.37 -18.67
N SER A 302 3.64 -11.66 -17.74
CA SER A 302 4.69 -12.24 -16.90
C SER A 302 4.19 -13.46 -16.12
N GLU A 303 5.02 -14.49 -16.04
CA GLU A 303 4.77 -15.69 -15.23
C GLU A 303 4.59 -15.37 -13.74
N HIS A 304 5.16 -14.26 -13.25
CA HIS A 304 4.99 -13.82 -11.86
C HIS A 304 3.52 -13.53 -11.53
N ASN A 305 2.73 -13.12 -12.53
CA ASN A 305 1.29 -12.90 -12.37
C ASN A 305 0.50 -14.20 -12.19
N GLN A 306 1.15 -15.38 -12.25
CA GLN A 306 0.51 -16.68 -12.12
C GLN A 306 0.85 -17.43 -10.82
N ILE A 307 1.77 -16.91 -10.00
CA ILE A 307 2.32 -17.63 -8.85
C ILE A 307 1.30 -17.69 -7.69
N THR A 308 0.84 -16.54 -7.22
CA THR A 308 -0.08 -16.45 -6.07
C THR A 308 -1.53 -16.68 -6.47
N ASP A 309 -2.39 -16.95 -5.48
CA ASP A 309 -3.82 -17.20 -5.68
C ASP A 309 -4.52 -16.00 -6.36
N ILE A 310 -4.17 -14.78 -5.92
CA ILE A 310 -4.62 -13.51 -6.47
C ILE A 310 -3.45 -12.54 -6.61
N LEU A 311 -3.60 -11.49 -7.40
CA LEU A 311 -2.53 -10.50 -7.59
C LEU A 311 -3.04 -9.06 -7.55
N ALA A 312 -2.14 -8.12 -7.34
CA ALA A 312 -2.40 -6.70 -7.49
C ALA A 312 -1.20 -5.98 -8.12
N TYR A 313 -1.46 -4.82 -8.72
CA TYR A 313 -0.43 -3.95 -9.30
C TYR A 313 -0.34 -2.64 -8.55
N ASN A 314 0.87 -2.08 -8.53
CA ASN A 314 1.14 -0.71 -8.12
C ASN A 314 1.10 0.17 -9.39
N LEU A 315 0.07 1.00 -9.55
CA LEU A 315 -0.11 1.84 -10.74
C LEU A 315 -0.21 3.32 -10.35
N TYR A 316 0.71 4.11 -10.92
CA TYR A 316 0.85 5.54 -10.65
C TYR A 316 0.60 6.39 -11.90
N PHE A 317 -0.28 5.94 -12.79
CA PHE A 317 -0.63 6.69 -14.00
C PHE A 317 -1.25 8.03 -13.63
N GLY A 318 -0.73 9.12 -14.19
CA GLY A 318 -1.06 10.49 -13.79
C GLY A 318 -0.07 11.09 -12.78
N TRP A 319 0.80 10.31 -12.14
CA TRP A 319 1.88 10.85 -11.30
C TRP A 319 3.26 10.57 -11.87
N TYR A 320 3.71 9.31 -11.95
CA TYR A 320 5.05 8.97 -12.44
C TYR A 320 5.13 8.84 -13.97
N GLY A 321 4.01 9.02 -14.67
CA GLY A 321 3.90 8.99 -16.12
C GLY A 321 2.45 8.80 -16.55
N GLY A 322 2.18 8.92 -17.85
CA GLY A 322 0.83 8.74 -18.40
C GLY A 322 -0.20 9.74 -17.85
N LYS A 323 -1.47 9.36 -17.95
CA LYS A 323 -2.63 10.09 -17.42
C LYS A 323 -3.40 9.17 -16.48
N TYR A 324 -4.10 9.71 -15.48
CA TYR A 324 -4.92 8.87 -14.60
C TYR A 324 -5.98 8.04 -15.34
N THR A 325 -6.44 8.50 -16.52
CA THR A 325 -7.36 7.74 -17.43
C THR A 325 -6.73 6.50 -18.07
N ASP A 326 -5.42 6.30 -17.93
CA ASP A 326 -4.74 5.10 -18.44
C ASP A 326 -4.99 3.89 -17.53
N ASN A 327 -5.50 4.09 -16.31
CA ASN A 327 -5.87 3.00 -15.39
C ASN A 327 -6.99 2.14 -15.98
N GLU A 328 -8.04 2.74 -16.56
CA GLU A 328 -9.15 2.03 -17.22
C GLU A 328 -8.63 1.14 -18.34
N VAL A 329 -7.81 1.72 -19.22
CA VAL A 329 -7.21 1.01 -20.36
C VAL A 329 -6.35 -0.16 -19.87
N TRP A 330 -5.61 0.05 -18.78
CA TRP A 330 -4.77 -0.99 -18.19
C TRP A 330 -5.62 -2.15 -17.64
N PHE A 331 -6.66 -1.86 -16.84
CA PHE A 331 -7.52 -2.89 -16.26
C PHE A 331 -8.31 -3.65 -17.32
N ASP A 332 -8.86 -2.96 -18.31
CA ASP A 332 -9.59 -3.58 -19.43
C ASP A 332 -8.70 -4.53 -20.22
N LYS A 333 -7.45 -4.11 -20.48
CA LYS A 333 -6.46 -4.94 -21.16
C LYS A 333 -6.04 -6.14 -20.33
N PHE A 334 -5.77 -5.96 -19.03
CA PHE A 334 -5.39 -7.07 -18.14
C PHE A 334 -6.51 -8.11 -18.09
N ARG A 335 -7.77 -7.68 -17.87
CA ARG A 335 -8.93 -8.58 -17.82
C ARG A 335 -9.13 -9.33 -19.14
N ALA A 336 -8.94 -8.67 -20.28
CA ALA A 336 -9.02 -9.32 -21.58
C ALA A 336 -7.93 -10.39 -21.78
N MET A 337 -6.72 -10.17 -21.24
CA MET A 337 -5.62 -11.14 -21.31
C MET A 337 -5.79 -12.29 -20.31
N HIS A 338 -6.37 -12.02 -19.13
CA HIS A 338 -6.44 -12.96 -18.01
C HIS A 338 -7.85 -13.02 -17.38
N PRO A 339 -8.87 -13.50 -18.10
CA PRO A 339 -10.26 -13.45 -17.62
C PRO A 339 -10.52 -14.26 -16.35
N ASN A 340 -9.65 -15.23 -16.04
CA ASN A 340 -9.78 -16.09 -14.85
C ASN A 340 -8.93 -15.62 -13.66
N ARG A 341 -8.29 -14.43 -13.75
CA ARG A 341 -7.42 -13.90 -12.69
C ARG A 341 -8.08 -12.68 -12.06
N ALA A 342 -8.30 -12.72 -10.76
CA ALA A 342 -8.64 -11.53 -10.00
C ALA A 342 -7.42 -10.61 -9.89
N VAL A 343 -7.59 -9.36 -10.30
CA VAL A 343 -6.56 -8.32 -10.24
C VAL A 343 -7.00 -7.15 -9.38
N GLY A 344 -6.12 -6.69 -8.50
CA GLY A 344 -6.32 -5.58 -7.59
C GLY A 344 -5.37 -4.42 -7.87
N LEU A 345 -5.54 -3.33 -7.14
CA LEU A 345 -4.69 -2.15 -7.15
C LEU A 345 -4.02 -1.99 -5.78
N SER A 346 -2.81 -2.53 -5.63
CA SER A 346 -2.10 -2.59 -4.34
C SER A 346 -1.49 -1.25 -3.92
N GLU A 347 -1.22 -0.39 -4.90
CA GLU A 347 -0.83 1.00 -4.68
C GLU A 347 -1.31 1.87 -5.83
N TYR A 348 -1.81 3.04 -5.46
CA TYR A 348 -2.05 4.15 -6.37
C TYR A 348 -2.09 5.44 -5.53
N GLY A 349 -1.54 6.52 -6.07
CA GLY A 349 -1.42 7.74 -5.30
C GLY A 349 -0.71 8.85 -6.04
N CYS A 350 -0.75 10.03 -5.44
CA CYS A 350 -0.12 11.23 -5.94
C CYS A 350 0.45 11.99 -4.73
N GLU A 351 1.61 12.61 -4.89
CA GLU A 351 2.15 13.51 -3.87
C GLU A 351 1.23 14.71 -3.72
N GLY A 352 1.06 15.20 -2.49
CA GLY A 352 0.28 16.41 -2.19
C GLY A 352 0.88 17.13 -1.00
N ILE A 353 1.42 18.32 -1.23
CA ILE A 353 2.08 19.14 -0.20
C ILE A 353 1.20 20.36 0.05
N ILE A 354 0.71 20.47 1.28
CA ILE A 354 -0.36 21.41 1.68
C ILE A 354 0.02 22.89 1.66
N SER A 355 1.27 23.22 1.30
CA SER A 355 1.72 24.61 1.08
C SER A 355 1.61 25.03 -0.39
N TRP A 356 1.52 24.07 -1.31
CA TRP A 356 1.43 24.33 -2.75
C TRP A 356 -0.01 24.32 -3.20
N HIS A 357 -0.39 25.36 -3.95
CA HIS A 357 -1.75 25.54 -4.41
C HIS A 357 -1.78 26.10 -5.83
N SER A 358 -2.76 25.63 -6.61
CA SER A 358 -2.90 26.01 -8.02
C SER A 358 -4.38 26.09 -8.40
N SER A 359 -4.76 27.13 -9.14
CA SER A 359 -6.09 27.21 -9.78
C SER A 359 -6.15 26.40 -11.08
N THR A 360 -5.00 26.01 -11.61
CA THR A 360 -4.83 25.14 -12.77
C THR A 360 -3.90 23.99 -12.39
N PRO A 361 -4.34 23.08 -11.50
CA PRO A 361 -3.48 22.01 -10.99
C PRO A 361 -2.99 21.11 -12.12
N VAL A 362 -1.71 20.81 -12.12
CA VAL A 362 -1.05 19.96 -13.12
C VAL A 362 -0.11 18.97 -12.46
N CYS A 363 0.13 17.85 -13.14
CA CYS A 363 1.09 16.86 -12.67
C CYS A 363 2.44 17.53 -12.34
N LYS A 364 3.00 17.17 -11.19
CA LYS A 364 4.28 17.67 -10.66
C LYS A 364 4.32 19.10 -10.13
N ASP A 365 3.17 19.76 -9.98
CA ASP A 365 3.11 20.98 -9.17
C ASP A 365 3.07 20.70 -7.65
N TYR A 366 2.87 19.43 -7.26
CA TYR A 366 2.73 18.96 -5.87
C TYR A 366 1.57 19.60 -5.09
N SER A 367 0.67 20.29 -5.78
CA SER A 367 -0.44 21.00 -5.16
C SER A 367 -1.43 20.03 -4.55
N GLU A 368 -2.03 20.46 -3.46
CA GLU A 368 -3.14 19.73 -2.85
C GLU A 368 -4.31 19.56 -3.82
N GLU A 369 -4.58 20.57 -4.65
CA GLU A 369 -5.62 20.52 -5.68
C GLU A 369 -5.37 19.44 -6.75
N TYR A 370 -4.11 19.23 -7.16
CA TYR A 370 -3.79 18.16 -8.10
C TYR A 370 -3.96 16.77 -7.47
N GLN A 371 -3.52 16.61 -6.21
CA GLN A 371 -3.71 15.38 -5.46
C GLN A 371 -5.21 15.04 -5.33
N ALA A 372 -6.03 16.03 -5.00
CA ALA A 372 -7.48 15.86 -4.91
C ALA A 372 -8.10 15.49 -6.26
N GLN A 373 -7.72 16.16 -7.36
CA GLN A 373 -8.19 15.82 -8.71
C GLN A 373 -7.81 14.39 -9.13
N TYR A 374 -6.58 13.95 -8.80
CA TYR A 374 -6.14 12.59 -9.03
C TYR A 374 -7.06 11.58 -8.31
N HIS A 375 -7.29 11.79 -7.02
CA HIS A 375 -8.11 10.87 -6.22
C HIS A 375 -9.61 10.93 -6.55
N GLU A 376 -10.15 12.07 -6.99
CA GLU A 376 -11.52 12.18 -7.51
C GLU A 376 -11.76 11.22 -8.69
N HIS A 377 -10.79 11.14 -9.59
CA HIS A 377 -10.86 10.22 -10.71
C HIS A 377 -10.75 8.76 -10.25
N MET A 378 -9.74 8.45 -9.42
CA MET A 378 -9.47 7.08 -9.01
C MET A 378 -10.59 6.49 -8.15
N VAL A 379 -11.15 7.24 -7.20
CA VAL A 379 -12.24 6.74 -6.36
C VAL A 379 -13.49 6.43 -7.19
N LYS A 380 -13.81 7.29 -8.18
CA LYS A 380 -14.92 7.07 -9.09
C LYS A 380 -14.72 5.82 -9.94
N LEU A 381 -13.53 5.64 -10.51
CA LEU A 381 -13.17 4.43 -11.27
C LEU A 381 -13.39 3.15 -10.44
N LEU A 382 -12.91 3.17 -9.19
CA LEU A 382 -12.96 2.03 -8.30
C LEU A 382 -14.37 1.74 -7.77
N ASP A 383 -15.20 2.77 -7.61
CA ASP A 383 -16.62 2.64 -7.27
C ASP A 383 -17.42 1.98 -8.41
N GLU A 384 -17.13 2.37 -9.66
CA GLU A 384 -17.77 1.82 -10.86
C GLU A 384 -17.28 0.41 -11.24
N ARG A 385 -16.20 -0.08 -10.63
CA ARG A 385 -15.54 -1.37 -10.97
C ARG A 385 -15.41 -2.31 -9.75
N PRO A 386 -16.50 -2.89 -9.26
CA PRO A 386 -16.48 -3.80 -8.10
C PRO A 386 -15.69 -5.09 -8.37
N GLU A 387 -15.43 -5.45 -9.63
CA GLU A 387 -14.60 -6.61 -9.98
C GLU A 387 -13.12 -6.47 -9.57
N ILE A 388 -12.64 -5.23 -9.38
CA ILE A 388 -11.30 -4.98 -8.85
C ILE A 388 -11.33 -5.39 -7.37
N TRP A 389 -10.76 -6.56 -7.07
CA TRP A 389 -10.97 -7.23 -5.80
C TRP A 389 -10.48 -6.43 -4.60
N CYS A 390 -9.44 -5.61 -4.77
CA CYS A 390 -8.98 -4.63 -3.79
C CYS A 390 -8.42 -3.35 -4.41
N SER A 391 -8.46 -2.27 -3.65
CA SER A 391 -7.71 -1.04 -3.95
C SER A 391 -7.16 -0.41 -2.68
N TYR A 392 -5.86 -0.12 -2.64
CA TYR A 392 -5.20 0.53 -1.51
C TYR A 392 -4.53 1.83 -1.92
N VAL A 393 -5.02 2.94 -1.36
CA VAL A 393 -4.38 4.25 -1.52
C VAL A 393 -2.96 4.19 -0.98
N TRP A 394 -1.99 4.60 -1.80
CA TRP A 394 -0.63 4.84 -1.37
C TRP A 394 -0.45 6.34 -1.11
N ASN A 395 -0.52 6.81 0.14
CA ASN A 395 -0.69 6.07 1.40
C ASN A 395 -1.76 6.74 2.27
N MET A 396 -2.15 6.14 3.40
CA MET A 396 -3.02 6.81 4.36
C MET A 396 -2.34 8.06 4.95
N PHE A 397 -1.06 7.91 5.30
CA PHE A 397 -0.29 8.94 5.99
C PHE A 397 0.98 9.28 5.20
N ASP A 398 1.41 10.53 5.25
CA ASP A 398 2.78 10.86 4.87
C ASP A 398 3.74 10.11 5.80
N PHE A 399 4.90 9.69 5.28
CA PHE A 399 5.84 8.85 6.03
C PHE A 399 7.30 9.18 5.71
N GLY A 400 8.19 8.71 6.58
CA GLY A 400 9.62 8.96 6.49
C GLY A 400 10.31 8.11 5.43
N CYS A 401 11.01 8.79 4.53
CA CYS A 401 11.92 8.18 3.56
C CYS A 401 13.15 9.08 3.43
N ASP A 402 14.21 8.76 4.18
CA ASP A 402 15.39 9.62 4.35
C ASP A 402 16.09 9.98 3.03
N MET A 403 15.96 9.13 2.00
CA MET A 403 16.56 9.34 0.68
C MET A 403 15.77 10.30 -0.22
N ARG A 404 14.50 10.60 0.09
CA ARG A 404 13.68 11.49 -0.76
C ARG A 404 14.07 12.94 -0.56
N ASP A 405 14.13 13.68 -1.66
CA ASP A 405 14.24 15.14 -1.68
C ASP A 405 13.47 15.65 -2.90
N GLU A 406 12.16 15.85 -2.74
CA GLU A 406 11.27 16.23 -3.85
C GLU A 406 10.15 17.15 -3.36
N GLY A 407 9.60 17.96 -4.27
CA GLY A 407 8.46 18.84 -3.96
C GLY A 407 8.77 19.92 -2.92
N GLY A 408 10.05 20.18 -2.63
CA GLY A 408 10.48 21.13 -1.58
C GLY A 408 10.44 20.55 -0.15
N VAL A 409 10.33 19.22 0.00
CA VAL A 409 10.35 18.54 1.30
C VAL A 409 11.36 17.39 1.26
N GLN A 410 12.36 17.46 2.14
CA GLN A 410 13.35 16.40 2.30
C GLN A 410 12.88 15.32 3.29
N GLY A 411 13.27 14.08 3.05
CA GLY A 411 13.14 12.94 3.96
C GLY A 411 11.72 12.36 4.05
N ARG A 412 10.82 12.69 3.11
CA ARG A 412 9.41 12.28 3.17
C ARG A 412 8.85 11.83 1.83
N ASN A 413 7.98 10.84 1.91
CA ASN A 413 6.95 10.58 0.90
C ASN A 413 5.66 11.26 1.38
N ASN A 414 5.15 12.22 0.61
CA ASN A 414 4.00 13.06 0.95
C ASN A 414 2.73 12.69 0.14
N LYS A 415 2.59 11.41 -0.22
CA LYS A 415 1.38 10.88 -0.88
C LYS A 415 0.22 10.62 0.09
N GLY A 416 0.41 10.84 1.38
CA GLY A 416 -0.60 10.60 2.40
C GLY A 416 -1.90 11.35 2.12
N LEU A 417 -3.03 10.78 2.53
CA LEU A 417 -4.30 11.51 2.69
C LEU A 417 -4.28 12.39 3.95
N VAL A 418 -3.44 12.03 4.92
CA VAL A 418 -3.22 12.76 6.17
C VAL A 418 -1.73 13.01 6.37
N THR A 419 -1.38 14.13 6.99
CA THR A 419 0.01 14.46 7.30
C THR A 419 0.66 13.47 8.27
N ILE A 420 1.99 13.38 8.23
CA ILE A 420 2.80 12.43 9.03
C ILE A 420 2.59 12.53 10.55
N ASP A 421 2.18 13.70 11.04
CA ASP A 421 1.86 13.97 12.45
C ASP A 421 0.40 13.68 12.83
N ARG A 422 -0.39 13.20 11.86
CA ARG A 422 -1.83 12.88 11.97
C ARG A 422 -2.71 14.10 12.30
N LYS A 423 -2.25 15.33 12.05
CA LYS A 423 -2.98 16.55 12.41
C LYS A 423 -3.81 17.15 11.29
N ILE A 424 -3.40 16.98 10.03
CA ILE A 424 -4.07 17.63 8.89
C ILE A 424 -4.56 16.56 7.93
N LYS A 425 -5.89 16.47 7.81
CA LYS A 425 -6.58 15.75 6.73
C LYS A 425 -6.51 16.63 5.47
N LYS A 426 -5.90 16.11 4.40
CA LYS A 426 -5.82 16.77 3.10
C LYS A 426 -7.19 16.71 2.41
N ASP A 427 -7.40 17.50 1.36
CA ASP A 427 -8.67 17.49 0.64
C ASP A 427 -9.00 16.12 0.02
N SER A 428 -7.97 15.37 -0.39
CA SER A 428 -8.07 13.98 -0.87
C SER A 428 -8.65 13.01 0.18
N PHE A 429 -8.46 13.25 1.48
CA PHE A 429 -9.13 12.48 2.53
C PHE A 429 -10.66 12.59 2.41
N TYR A 430 -11.17 13.81 2.21
CA TYR A 430 -12.61 14.06 2.13
C TYR A 430 -13.21 13.60 0.80
N VAL A 431 -12.40 13.49 -0.26
CA VAL A 431 -12.81 12.80 -1.50
C VAL A 431 -13.20 11.36 -1.16
N TYR A 432 -12.34 10.61 -0.46
CA TYR A 432 -12.64 9.23 -0.09
C TYR A 432 -13.75 9.12 0.95
N LYS A 433 -13.76 9.99 1.97
CA LYS A 433 -14.83 10.01 2.98
C LYS A 433 -16.21 10.16 2.34
N ALA A 434 -16.33 10.96 1.28
CA ALA A 434 -17.59 11.11 0.55
C ALA A 434 -18.09 9.79 -0.04
N TYR A 435 -17.19 8.98 -0.58
CA TYR A 435 -17.52 7.71 -1.22
C TYR A 435 -17.70 6.56 -0.23
N TRP A 436 -16.89 6.51 0.82
CA TRP A 436 -16.77 5.30 1.65
C TRP A 436 -17.46 5.40 3.01
N SER A 437 -17.60 6.60 3.58
CA SER A 437 -18.16 6.76 4.91
C SER A 437 -19.67 6.94 4.89
N ASP A 438 -20.33 6.28 5.85
CA ASP A 438 -21.75 6.48 6.15
C ASP A 438 -22.00 7.70 7.06
N GLU A 439 -20.97 8.22 7.72
CA GLU A 439 -21.06 9.42 8.57
C GLU A 439 -21.31 10.65 7.69
N GLN A 440 -22.47 11.31 7.89
CA GLN A 440 -22.84 12.48 7.10
C GLN A 440 -21.88 13.64 7.36
N PHE A 441 -21.39 14.27 6.29
CA PHE A 441 -20.50 15.42 6.40
C PHE A 441 -20.58 16.35 5.19
N VAL A 442 -20.05 17.56 5.35
CA VAL A 442 -19.78 18.49 4.26
C VAL A 442 -18.40 19.13 4.47
N HIS A 443 -17.59 19.21 3.41
CA HIS A 443 -16.25 19.81 3.45
C HIS A 443 -16.00 20.71 2.23
N ILE A 444 -15.68 21.98 2.48
CA ILE A 444 -15.24 22.94 1.47
C ILE A 444 -13.76 22.67 1.15
N ALA A 445 -13.43 22.35 -0.09
CA ALA A 445 -12.06 22.12 -0.53
C ALA A 445 -11.23 23.42 -0.63
N SER A 446 -9.92 23.26 -0.73
CA SER A 446 -8.93 24.32 -0.94
C SER A 446 -8.92 25.39 0.15
N LYS A 447 -9.24 25.04 1.41
CA LYS A 447 -9.24 26.00 2.53
C LYS A 447 -7.87 26.65 2.74
N ARG A 448 -6.80 25.90 2.50
CA ARG A 448 -5.40 26.35 2.66
C ARG A 448 -4.93 27.25 1.51
N PHE A 449 -5.57 27.15 0.34
CA PHE A 449 -5.47 28.14 -0.73
C PHE A 449 -6.33 29.38 -0.39
N ALA A 450 -5.98 30.04 0.71
CA ALA A 450 -6.77 31.10 1.32
C ALA A 450 -6.71 32.42 0.51
N ILE A 451 -5.52 32.78 0.00
CA ILE A 451 -5.34 34.02 -0.79
C ILE A 451 -5.64 33.74 -2.26
N ARG A 452 -6.54 34.51 -2.87
CA ARG A 452 -6.97 34.37 -4.27
C ARG A 452 -6.74 35.68 -5.01
N SER A 453 -6.22 35.64 -6.24
CA SER A 453 -6.14 36.82 -7.11
C SER A 453 -7.37 36.98 -8.02
N ASP A 454 -7.99 35.85 -8.37
CA ASP A 454 -9.08 35.81 -9.34
C ASP A 454 -10.37 36.38 -8.74
N GLU A 455 -11.10 37.15 -9.56
CA GLU A 455 -12.43 37.66 -9.19
C GLU A 455 -13.45 36.54 -9.02
N LYS A 456 -13.34 35.53 -9.87
CA LYS A 456 -14.26 34.41 -9.95
C LYS A 456 -13.48 33.14 -9.75
N ILE A 457 -13.88 32.36 -8.76
CA ILE A 457 -13.30 31.05 -8.48
C ILE A 457 -14.37 29.98 -8.56
N ASN A 458 -13.93 28.73 -8.74
CA ASN A 458 -14.79 27.59 -8.52
C ASN A 458 -14.64 27.14 -7.06
N ILE A 459 -15.75 26.98 -6.35
CA ILE A 459 -15.75 26.43 -4.99
C ILE A 459 -16.21 24.98 -5.08
N LYS A 460 -15.28 24.07 -4.75
CA LYS A 460 -15.53 22.63 -4.71
C LYS A 460 -15.85 22.21 -3.28
N ILE A 461 -16.82 21.31 -3.13
CA ILE A 461 -17.28 20.77 -1.85
C ILE A 461 -17.39 19.25 -1.99
N TYR A 462 -16.90 18.52 -1.00
CA TYR A 462 -17.10 17.07 -0.87
C TYR A 462 -18.14 16.79 0.21
N SER A 463 -19.08 15.90 -0.07
CA SER A 463 -20.15 15.53 0.86
C SER A 463 -20.83 14.24 0.41
N ASN A 464 -21.23 13.39 1.35
CA ASN A 464 -22.12 12.25 1.13
C ASN A 464 -23.61 12.59 1.33
N MET A 465 -23.94 13.85 1.63
CA MET A 465 -25.33 14.33 1.79
C MET A 465 -25.98 14.63 0.44
N GLU A 466 -27.30 14.56 0.36
CA GLU A 466 -28.07 14.66 -0.90
C GLU A 466 -28.00 16.04 -1.57
N LYS A 467 -27.91 17.10 -0.75
CA LYS A 467 -27.91 18.49 -1.22
C LYS A 467 -26.90 19.33 -0.50
N VAL A 468 -26.36 20.32 -1.21
CA VAL A 468 -25.47 21.33 -0.65
C VAL A 468 -25.95 22.72 -1.02
N LYS A 469 -26.12 23.60 -0.01
CA LYS A 469 -26.33 25.04 -0.17
C LYS A 469 -25.04 25.80 0.08
N LEU A 470 -24.72 26.76 -0.80
CA LEU A 470 -23.56 27.63 -0.66
C LEU A 470 -23.96 29.06 -0.32
N PHE A 471 -23.26 29.64 0.67
CA PHE A 471 -23.39 31.04 1.05
C PHE A 471 -22.03 31.74 0.94
N VAL A 472 -22.05 32.96 0.41
CA VAL A 472 -20.88 33.86 0.35
C VAL A 472 -21.27 35.18 0.99
N ASN A 473 -20.55 35.58 2.04
CA ASN A 473 -20.82 36.79 2.81
C ASN A 473 -22.27 36.87 3.32
N GLY A 474 -22.84 35.72 3.70
CA GLY A 474 -24.22 35.59 4.16
C GLY A 474 -25.29 35.54 3.06
N ILE A 475 -24.92 35.74 1.79
CA ILE A 475 -25.82 35.66 0.64
C ILE A 475 -25.84 34.21 0.13
N CYS A 476 -27.03 33.61 0.06
CA CYS A 476 -27.22 32.29 -0.54
C CYS A 476 -27.03 32.38 -2.06
N LEU A 477 -26.08 31.61 -2.60
CA LEU A 477 -25.83 31.53 -4.05
C LEU A 477 -26.63 30.41 -4.73
N GLY A 478 -27.25 29.53 -3.95
CA GLY A 478 -28.11 28.47 -4.45
C GLY A 478 -27.86 27.13 -3.75
N GLU A 479 -28.65 26.15 -4.18
CA GLU A 479 -28.58 24.75 -3.78
C GLU A 479 -28.18 23.92 -5.01
N LYS A 480 -27.39 22.87 -4.78
CA LYS A 480 -27.13 21.81 -5.77
C LYS A 480 -27.52 20.46 -5.16
N GLU A 481 -28.23 19.67 -5.94
CA GLU A 481 -28.45 18.25 -5.70
C GLU A 481 -27.36 17.47 -6.44
N GLY A 482 -26.91 16.37 -5.86
CA GLY A 482 -25.86 15.54 -6.43
C GLY A 482 -25.28 14.61 -5.39
N GLU A 483 -24.21 13.91 -5.76
CA GLU A 483 -23.54 12.98 -4.89
C GLU A 483 -22.04 13.25 -4.91
N LYS A 484 -21.41 13.17 -3.74
CA LYS A 484 -19.96 13.12 -3.53
C LYS A 484 -19.21 14.44 -3.77
N ILE A 485 -19.36 15.05 -4.94
CA ILE A 485 -18.61 16.23 -5.38
C ILE A 485 -19.55 17.31 -5.92
N PHE A 486 -19.54 18.49 -5.29
CA PHE A 486 -20.35 19.64 -5.65
C PHE A 486 -19.44 20.80 -6.07
N VAL A 487 -19.61 21.31 -7.28
CA VAL A 487 -18.82 22.45 -7.79
C VAL A 487 -19.72 23.65 -8.02
N PHE A 488 -19.50 24.74 -7.30
CA PHE A 488 -20.13 26.04 -7.57
C PHE A 488 -19.20 26.87 -8.43
N GLU A 489 -19.58 27.06 -9.69
CA GLU A 489 -18.74 27.70 -10.69
C GLU A 489 -18.86 29.23 -10.64
N ASN A 490 -17.78 29.92 -11.02
CA ASN A 490 -17.78 31.36 -11.25
C ASN A 490 -18.24 32.19 -10.03
N VAL A 491 -17.95 31.73 -8.82
CA VAL A 491 -18.29 32.41 -7.57
C VAL A 491 -17.46 33.68 -7.44
N SER A 492 -18.14 34.82 -7.43
CA SER A 492 -17.51 36.13 -7.31
C SER A 492 -17.03 36.41 -5.89
N LEU A 493 -15.77 36.82 -5.76
CA LEU A 493 -15.15 37.28 -4.52
C LEU A 493 -14.97 38.80 -4.54
N ASN A 494 -15.35 39.46 -3.45
CA ASN A 494 -15.04 40.86 -3.20
C ASN A 494 -13.56 41.02 -2.83
N MET A 495 -12.95 42.18 -3.10
CA MET A 495 -11.60 42.47 -2.60
C MET A 495 -11.56 42.40 -1.07
N GLY A 496 -10.54 41.75 -0.49
CA GLY A 496 -10.46 41.46 0.94
C GLY A 496 -11.14 40.13 1.32
N ALA A 497 -11.60 40.02 2.57
CA ALA A 497 -12.14 38.78 3.12
C ALA A 497 -13.53 38.43 2.57
N ASN A 498 -13.71 37.16 2.19
CA ASN A 498 -14.97 36.56 1.77
C ASN A 498 -15.26 35.34 2.63
N TYR A 499 -16.38 35.35 3.35
CA TYR A 499 -16.77 34.28 4.26
C TYR A 499 -17.65 33.27 3.51
N ILE A 500 -17.18 32.03 3.44
CA ILE A 500 -17.85 30.93 2.74
C ILE A 500 -18.47 30.00 3.76
N LYS A 501 -19.74 29.65 3.57
CA LYS A 501 -20.43 28.61 4.34
C LYS A 501 -21.10 27.64 3.38
N ALA A 502 -20.78 26.36 3.52
CA ALA A 502 -21.51 25.27 2.89
C ALA A 502 -22.44 24.62 3.92
N VAL A 503 -23.65 24.25 3.51
CA VAL A 503 -24.60 23.50 4.34
C VAL A 503 -25.01 22.27 3.55
N GLY A 504 -24.59 21.10 4.02
CA GLY A 504 -25.08 19.82 3.54
C GLY A 504 -26.42 19.50 4.21
N ILE A 505 -27.35 18.91 3.46
CA ILE A 505 -28.75 18.70 3.87
C ILE A 505 -29.16 17.28 3.49
N THR A 506 -29.76 16.58 4.46
CA THR A 506 -30.55 15.35 4.28
C THR A 506 -31.98 15.61 4.78
N GLU A 507 -32.87 14.61 4.72
CA GLU A 507 -34.21 14.73 5.31
C GLU A 507 -34.18 14.99 6.82
N ASP A 508 -33.16 14.47 7.51
CA ASP A 508 -33.10 14.41 8.98
C ASP A 508 -32.14 15.44 9.62
N GLU A 509 -31.16 15.96 8.88
CA GLU A 509 -30.14 16.86 9.45
C GLU A 509 -29.55 17.89 8.47
N GLU A 510 -29.01 18.97 9.06
CA GLU A 510 -28.20 19.97 8.36
C GLU A 510 -26.81 20.08 9.02
N ILE A 511 -25.75 19.84 8.25
CA ILE A 511 -24.36 19.96 8.69
C ILE A 511 -23.71 21.12 7.93
N SER A 512 -22.88 21.91 8.60
CA SER A 512 -22.24 23.07 7.96
C SER A 512 -20.73 23.12 8.12
N ASP A 513 -20.06 23.51 7.05
CA ASP A 513 -18.64 23.80 7.03
C ASP A 513 -18.39 25.26 6.60
N ARG A 514 -17.29 25.83 7.07
CA ARG A 514 -16.97 27.26 6.91
C ARG A 514 -15.50 27.46 6.59
N THR A 515 -15.23 28.44 5.74
CA THR A 515 -13.87 28.94 5.49
C THR A 515 -13.90 30.42 5.12
N ALA A 516 -12.73 31.04 4.98
CA ALA A 516 -12.59 32.38 4.43
C ALA A 516 -11.55 32.39 3.31
N PHE A 517 -11.90 33.02 2.20
CA PHE A 517 -10.98 33.33 1.11
C PHE A 517 -10.71 34.83 1.08
N ILE A 518 -9.45 35.22 0.97
CA ILE A 518 -9.02 36.62 0.91
C ILE A 518 -8.67 36.90 -0.55
N ARG A 519 -9.45 37.77 -1.21
CA ARG A 519 -9.09 38.24 -2.54
C ARG A 519 -8.09 39.38 -2.41
N GLU A 520 -6.97 39.27 -3.12
CA GLU A 520 -5.95 40.30 -3.26
C GLU A 520 -5.69 40.60 -4.74
N GLU A 521 -4.98 41.69 -5.05
CA GLU A 521 -4.65 42.04 -6.45
C GLU A 521 -3.62 41.09 -7.07
N LYS A 522 -2.73 40.52 -6.26
CA LYS A 522 -1.64 39.65 -6.70
C LYS A 522 -1.76 38.29 -6.03
N PRO A 523 -1.39 37.20 -6.73
CA PRO A 523 -1.32 35.88 -6.11
C PRO A 523 -0.24 35.85 -5.04
N PHE A 524 -0.45 35.05 -3.99
CA PHE A 524 0.57 34.82 -2.97
C PHE A 524 1.68 33.90 -3.54
N ALA A 525 2.89 34.44 -3.66
CA ALA A 525 4.01 33.74 -4.29
C ALA A 525 4.38 32.41 -3.59
N GLY A 526 4.13 32.29 -2.29
CA GLY A 526 4.45 31.09 -1.51
C GLY A 526 3.56 29.88 -1.81
N TYR A 527 2.52 30.01 -2.65
CA TYR A 527 1.72 28.87 -3.11
C TYR A 527 2.31 28.15 -4.31
N VAL A 528 3.24 28.78 -5.01
CA VAL A 528 3.90 28.19 -6.17
C VAL A 528 5.27 27.71 -5.71
N ARG A 529 5.54 26.43 -5.93
CA ARG A 529 6.87 25.89 -5.72
C ARG A 529 7.87 26.65 -6.58
N PRO A 530 9.00 27.15 -6.04
CA PRO A 530 10.06 27.73 -6.85
C PRO A 530 10.50 26.74 -7.93
N ALA A 531 10.68 27.22 -9.17
CA ALA A 531 11.26 26.38 -10.21
C ALA A 531 12.75 26.21 -9.92
N ASP A 532 13.17 25.01 -9.54
CA ASP A 532 14.59 24.67 -9.47
C ASP A 532 15.15 24.60 -10.90
N GLU A 533 16.34 25.16 -11.14
CA GLU A 533 16.97 25.27 -12.47
C GLU A 533 17.28 23.90 -13.14
N GLU A 534 17.07 22.78 -12.44
CA GLU A 534 17.47 21.43 -12.89
C GLU A 534 16.32 20.43 -13.19
N GLU A 535 15.05 20.80 -13.06
CA GLU A 535 13.99 19.79 -13.16
C GLU A 535 13.55 19.46 -14.60
N SER A 536 14.21 18.47 -15.19
CA SER A 536 13.57 17.60 -16.17
C SER A 536 13.24 16.25 -15.52
N CYS A 537 11.94 16.05 -15.22
CA CYS A 537 11.31 14.85 -14.67
C CYS A 537 11.49 14.65 -13.15
N VAL A 538 10.38 14.44 -12.43
CA VAL A 538 10.45 13.83 -11.09
C VAL A 538 11.03 12.44 -11.28
N LYS A 539 12.18 12.23 -10.64
CA LYS A 539 12.80 10.92 -10.54
C LYS A 539 11.89 10.03 -9.70
N ASN A 540 11.53 8.87 -10.22
CA ASN A 540 11.09 7.80 -9.35
C ASN A 540 12.24 7.46 -8.39
N TRP A 541 11.95 7.01 -7.17
CA TRP A 541 13.00 6.81 -6.15
C TRP A 541 14.04 5.75 -6.56
N PHE A 542 13.72 4.93 -7.56
CA PHE A 542 14.60 3.93 -8.18
C PHE A 542 15.23 4.38 -9.52
N ASP A 543 15.01 5.61 -9.98
CA ASP A 543 15.66 6.13 -11.19
C ASP A 543 17.17 6.37 -10.99
N ASP A 544 17.63 6.49 -9.73
CA ASP A 544 19.04 6.64 -9.36
C ASP A 544 19.77 5.28 -9.15
N MET A 545 19.30 4.20 -9.80
CA MET A 545 19.93 2.88 -9.67
C MET A 545 21.35 2.81 -10.26
N ASP A 546 22.32 2.76 -9.34
CA ASP A 546 23.55 1.96 -9.31
C ASP A 546 24.41 1.93 -10.59
N THR A 547 25.08 3.05 -10.86
CA THR A 547 26.32 3.04 -11.66
C THR A 547 27.53 2.56 -10.84
N GLU A 548 27.38 2.29 -9.53
CA GLU A 548 28.47 1.89 -8.65
C GLU A 548 28.83 0.40 -8.74
N SER A 549 27.89 -0.47 -9.14
CA SER A 549 28.14 -1.90 -9.37
C SER A 549 28.72 -2.26 -10.74
N LEU A 550 28.97 -1.28 -11.62
CA LEU A 550 29.59 -1.49 -12.92
C LEU A 550 31.12 -1.54 -12.78
N ASP A 551 31.70 -2.74 -12.91
CA ASP A 551 33.16 -2.92 -12.94
C ASP A 551 33.73 -2.44 -14.29
N VAL A 552 34.05 -1.15 -14.35
CA VAL A 552 34.60 -0.46 -15.54
C VAL A 552 35.90 -1.13 -16.05
N LYS A 553 36.58 -1.93 -15.21
CA LYS A 553 37.85 -2.57 -15.55
C LYS A 553 37.73 -3.87 -16.36
N LYS A 554 36.52 -4.38 -16.62
CA LYS A 554 36.29 -5.60 -17.43
C LYS A 554 35.10 -5.44 -18.36
N LEU A 555 35.29 -4.75 -19.48
CA LEU A 555 34.34 -4.79 -20.59
C LEU A 555 34.57 -6.05 -21.44
N GLU A 556 33.54 -6.87 -21.57
CA GLU A 556 33.53 -8.02 -22.47
C GLU A 556 33.01 -7.63 -23.85
N PHE A 557 33.64 -8.17 -24.90
CA PHE A 557 33.32 -7.88 -26.29
C PHE A 557 33.18 -9.20 -27.06
N ASN A 558 31.94 -9.67 -27.22
CA ASN A 558 31.61 -10.72 -28.16
C ASN A 558 31.35 -10.11 -29.54
N PRO A 559 32.13 -10.46 -30.58
CA PRO A 559 31.99 -9.88 -31.92
C PRO A 559 30.67 -10.21 -32.61
N GLU A 560 29.91 -11.21 -32.14
CA GLU A 560 28.58 -11.53 -32.65
C GLU A 560 27.48 -10.53 -32.19
N TYR A 561 27.77 -9.67 -31.21
CA TYR A 561 26.81 -8.76 -30.58
C TYR A 561 27.24 -7.30 -30.76
N PHE A 562 26.28 -6.38 -30.63
CA PHE A 562 26.56 -4.94 -30.62
C PHE A 562 27.38 -4.55 -29.39
N SER A 563 28.20 -3.51 -29.53
CA SER A 563 29.09 -3.02 -28.49
C SER A 563 29.32 -1.52 -28.64
N ILE A 564 29.99 -0.92 -27.66
CA ILE A 564 30.40 0.48 -27.76
C ILE A 564 31.47 0.74 -28.85
N LYS A 565 32.07 -0.33 -29.41
CA LYS A 565 33.02 -0.25 -30.54
C LYS A 565 32.33 -0.10 -31.89
N ASP A 566 31.02 -0.38 -31.96
CA ASP A 566 30.27 -0.24 -33.19
C ASP A 566 29.92 1.23 -33.46
N THR A 567 29.73 1.55 -34.73
CA THR A 567 29.38 2.91 -35.12
C THR A 567 27.96 3.24 -34.68
N VAL A 568 27.69 4.51 -34.38
CA VAL A 568 26.33 4.97 -34.04
C VAL A 568 25.34 4.57 -35.15
N GLU A 569 25.77 4.60 -36.42
CA GLU A 569 24.92 4.18 -37.54
C GLU A 569 24.55 2.70 -37.47
N ASP A 570 25.51 1.81 -37.20
CA ASP A 570 25.27 0.38 -37.13
C ASP A 570 24.34 0.01 -35.97
N VAL A 571 24.54 0.64 -34.81
CA VAL A 571 23.70 0.44 -33.63
C VAL A 571 22.28 0.96 -33.86
N VAL A 572 22.14 2.14 -34.46
CA VAL A 572 20.84 2.78 -34.70
C VAL A 572 20.03 2.07 -35.80
N ARG A 573 20.68 1.39 -36.76
CA ARG A 573 19.98 0.59 -37.77
C ARG A 573 19.21 -0.59 -37.17
N ASN A 574 19.62 -1.08 -36.01
CA ASN A 574 18.85 -2.07 -35.24
C ASN A 574 17.85 -1.35 -34.31
N ASP A 575 16.58 -1.72 -34.36
CA ASP A 575 15.54 -1.02 -33.59
C ASP A 575 15.75 -1.12 -32.08
N LYS A 576 16.04 -2.32 -31.58
CA LYS A 576 16.28 -2.54 -30.14
C LYS A 576 17.56 -1.87 -29.66
N ALA A 577 18.65 -1.99 -30.43
CA ALA A 577 19.94 -1.42 -30.02
C ALA A 577 19.93 0.11 -30.10
N GLY A 578 19.28 0.67 -31.12
CA GLY A 578 19.07 2.10 -31.27
C GLY A 578 18.21 2.70 -30.16
N ASP A 579 17.13 2.03 -29.76
CA ASP A 579 16.24 2.50 -28.69
C ASP A 579 16.95 2.47 -27.32
N ILE A 580 17.76 1.43 -27.05
CA ILE A 580 18.62 1.37 -25.87
C ILE A 580 19.60 2.53 -25.85
N LEU A 581 20.31 2.78 -26.96
CA LEU A 581 21.29 3.86 -27.05
C LEU A 581 20.62 5.23 -26.82
N VAL A 582 19.45 5.47 -27.44
CA VAL A 582 18.67 6.70 -27.26
C VAL A 582 18.20 6.85 -25.82
N SER A 583 17.72 5.78 -25.20
CA SER A 583 17.26 5.79 -23.80
C SER A 583 18.38 6.20 -22.86
N ILE A 584 19.56 5.58 -23.01
CA ILE A 584 20.71 5.84 -22.13
C ILE A 584 21.27 7.25 -22.36
N ILE A 585 21.36 7.73 -23.62
CA ILE A 585 21.77 9.12 -23.89
C ILE A 585 20.76 10.11 -23.33
N ASN A 586 19.45 9.85 -23.42
CA ASN A 586 18.46 10.74 -22.83
C ASN A 586 18.50 10.76 -21.30
N GLN A 587 18.90 9.65 -20.69
CA GLN A 587 19.03 9.52 -19.24
C GLN A 587 20.27 10.24 -18.71
N PHE A 588 21.45 9.96 -19.26
CA PHE A 588 22.74 10.48 -18.75
C PHE A 588 23.29 11.66 -19.55
N GLY A 589 22.62 12.06 -20.63
CA GLY A 589 23.11 13.07 -21.55
C GLY A 589 22.89 14.51 -21.10
N THR A 590 23.61 15.41 -21.77
CA THR A 590 23.49 16.87 -21.65
C THR A 590 22.30 17.43 -22.44
N MET A 591 21.71 16.63 -23.34
CA MET A 591 20.54 17.02 -24.14
C MET A 591 19.70 15.81 -24.57
N LYS A 592 18.41 16.03 -24.86
CA LYS A 592 17.52 14.99 -25.39
C LYS A 592 17.76 14.76 -26.88
N VAL A 593 18.02 13.52 -27.26
CA VAL A 593 18.25 13.06 -28.62
C VAL A 593 17.13 12.15 -29.11
N LYS A 594 16.85 12.19 -30.42
CA LYS A 594 16.00 11.23 -31.12
C LYS A 594 16.84 10.35 -32.03
N LYS A 595 16.36 9.15 -32.32
CA LYS A 595 17.00 8.18 -33.22
C LYS A 595 17.41 8.79 -34.58
N SER A 596 16.57 9.66 -35.15
CA SER A 596 16.85 10.39 -36.40
C SER A 596 18.00 11.40 -36.30
N MET A 597 18.31 11.94 -35.11
CA MET A 597 19.45 12.84 -34.90
C MET A 597 20.77 12.08 -34.78
N LEU A 598 20.75 10.90 -34.15
CA LEU A 598 21.94 10.04 -34.02
C LEU A 598 22.45 9.53 -35.37
N GLY A 599 21.54 9.31 -36.34
CA GLY A 599 21.92 8.93 -37.71
C GLY A 599 22.78 9.97 -38.44
N ILE A 600 22.76 11.25 -38.01
CA ILE A 600 23.61 12.32 -38.59
C ILE A 600 25.07 12.20 -38.08
N MET A 601 25.28 11.52 -36.95
CA MET A 601 26.57 11.29 -36.30
C MET A 601 27.16 9.92 -36.62
N GLY A 602 26.64 9.27 -37.67
CA GLY A 602 26.72 7.83 -37.90
C GLY A 602 28.12 7.21 -37.93
N GLY A 603 29.14 7.93 -38.40
CA GLY A 603 30.50 7.39 -38.58
C GLY A 603 31.34 7.29 -37.31
N MET A 604 30.86 7.79 -36.17
CA MET A 604 31.56 7.78 -34.89
C MET A 604 31.29 6.46 -34.13
N PRO A 605 32.29 5.83 -33.49
CA PRO A 605 32.06 4.76 -32.51
C PRO A 605 31.29 5.26 -31.30
N VAL A 606 30.40 4.44 -30.73
CA VAL A 606 29.59 4.85 -29.55
C VAL A 606 30.48 5.26 -28.37
N GLU A 607 31.64 4.63 -28.17
CA GLU A 607 32.58 4.98 -27.09
C GLU A 607 33.21 6.39 -27.20
N GLU A 608 33.15 7.03 -28.37
CA GLU A 608 33.66 8.38 -28.58
C GLU A 608 32.63 9.47 -28.24
N MET A 609 31.43 9.08 -27.82
CA MET A 609 30.33 9.99 -27.48
C MET A 609 30.46 10.62 -26.07
N SER A 610 31.66 10.66 -25.47
CA SER A 610 31.83 11.10 -24.07
C SER A 610 31.31 12.52 -23.81
N SER A 611 31.42 13.41 -24.81
CA SER A 611 30.92 14.79 -24.76
C SER A 611 29.39 14.92 -24.72
N PHE A 612 28.65 13.84 -24.98
CA PHE A 612 27.20 13.81 -24.89
C PHE A 612 26.70 13.55 -23.48
N PHE A 613 27.56 13.05 -22.58
CA PHE A 613 27.20 12.67 -21.22
C PHE A 613 27.59 13.75 -20.22
N SER A 614 26.72 13.99 -19.24
CA SER A 614 27.00 14.96 -18.17
C SER A 614 27.85 14.31 -17.07
N SER A 615 29.02 14.87 -16.80
CA SER A 615 29.88 14.47 -15.69
C SER A 615 29.27 14.71 -14.31
N GLU A 616 28.19 15.50 -14.23
CA GLU A 616 27.41 15.71 -13.00
C GLU A 616 26.37 14.60 -12.78
N LYS A 617 25.92 13.90 -13.84
CA LYS A 617 24.91 12.84 -13.77
C LYS A 617 25.50 11.45 -13.55
N ALA A 618 26.61 11.13 -14.22
CA ALA A 618 27.33 9.88 -14.05
C ALA A 618 28.73 9.98 -14.69
N ASP A 619 29.68 9.18 -14.20
CA ASP A 619 30.97 8.99 -14.86
C ASP A 619 30.76 8.40 -16.26
N SER A 620 31.27 9.08 -17.29
CA SER A 620 31.18 8.65 -18.68
C SER A 620 31.67 7.21 -18.88
N GLU A 621 32.70 6.76 -18.16
CA GLU A 621 33.20 5.38 -18.29
C GLU A 621 32.19 4.35 -17.78
N LYS A 622 31.44 4.68 -16.71
CA LYS A 622 30.35 3.85 -16.18
C LYS A 622 29.15 3.83 -17.11
N VAL A 623 28.82 4.97 -17.72
CA VAL A 623 27.77 5.06 -18.74
C VAL A 623 28.13 4.17 -19.94
N PHE A 624 29.38 4.19 -20.40
CA PHE A 624 29.83 3.30 -21.46
C PHE A 624 29.82 1.82 -21.06
N ALA A 625 30.13 1.49 -19.81
CA ALA A 625 29.99 0.13 -19.30
C ALA A 625 28.53 -0.35 -19.33
N LEU A 626 27.58 0.52 -18.96
CA LEU A 626 26.14 0.23 -19.03
C LEU A 626 25.69 0.03 -20.49
N ILE A 627 26.09 0.94 -21.39
CA ILE A 627 25.79 0.85 -22.83
C ILE A 627 26.34 -0.46 -23.38
N ASN A 628 27.62 -0.76 -23.13
CA ASN A 628 28.25 -1.98 -23.64
C ASN A 628 27.55 -3.24 -23.13
N LYS A 629 27.23 -3.30 -21.84
CA LYS A 629 26.50 -4.43 -21.25
C LYS A 629 25.16 -4.66 -21.94
N LYS A 630 24.38 -3.60 -22.15
CA LYS A 630 23.07 -3.68 -22.81
C LYS A 630 23.17 -4.01 -24.30
N LEU A 631 24.17 -3.48 -25.00
CA LEU A 631 24.40 -3.80 -26.41
C LEU A 631 24.88 -5.24 -26.60
N GLN A 632 25.65 -5.79 -25.65
CA GLN A 632 26.13 -7.18 -25.67
C GLN A 632 25.00 -8.22 -25.47
N GLU A 633 23.78 -7.79 -25.17
CA GLU A 633 22.58 -8.64 -25.18
C GLU A 633 21.90 -8.71 -26.57
N ILE A 634 22.34 -7.89 -27.54
CA ILE A 634 21.74 -7.76 -28.87
C ILE A 634 22.69 -8.27 -29.96
N LYS A 635 22.27 -9.33 -30.66
CA LYS A 635 23.02 -9.90 -31.78
C LYS A 635 23.01 -8.97 -33.00
N LYS A 636 24.16 -8.86 -33.69
CA LYS A 636 24.34 -8.06 -34.92
C LYS A 636 23.58 -8.61 -36.12
#